data_AF-A0A5B0WHS3-F1
#
_entry.id   AF-A0A5B0WHS3-F1
#
_cell.length_a   1.000
_cell.length_b   1.000
_cell.length_c   1.000
_cell.angle_alpha   90.00
_cell.angle_beta   90.00
_cell.angle_gamma   90.00
#
_symmetry.space_group_name_H-M   'P 1'
#
loop_
_entity.id
_entity.type
_entity.pdbx_description
1 polymer ?
#
loop_
_entity_poly.entity_id
_entity_poly.type
_entity_poly.pdbx_seq_one_letter_code
_entity_poly.pdbx_strand_id
1 'polypeptide(L)'
;MKKIGAGFIFLFVMCVALSTTAFAKQPYSSYWFPEQLLQWSPASDPDAIFNRSTIPLQDRFVTDGVNAHATKAPKVMALSALNSGTSGVPSQGSDKFGANTFTYWQYVDKLVYWGGSAGEGIIVPPSADTIDAAHKNGVPIVGTVFFPPTVYGGKFEWVKQMLQQNSDGSFPAADKLIQVAKYYGFDGWFINQETEGGTPADAQKMKAFLSYLESHKSASMQIVWYDSMTKEGSISWQNALNDKNAMFLQDNNKKITDNMFLNFWWKNLKSSAEKAKSLDRSPYDLYAGIDVEAKGYDTNVNWNLLFPDGQPAVTSLGIYRPDWAFNSAESMEDFFVRENKFWVGPNGNPGNTVSDQAWKGIANNVVESSPVNKLPFITNFNTGSGQKYYVRGQQVRDKGWNNRSLQDILPTWRWIADSKGTSLTPELDWSDAYYGGSSLKVSGDLSHNNATHLKLYKTDLKIEASTKLSVTYKTLNKPSLKVGLAFADQPDQFIFLNVKDKTAPGWTTETLNLTPYKGKRIVAVSLYFDTKDTISNYSIQIGQLSIQNANDPVKTLPAVRELKVSHSDFRDGIYGDARLEWKPLDQQVKQYEIYRVLPDGSEVLLGATPNHVFYVPEMRRIDKETLTALKVVAINGRYEQGQASSVKISWPAYPKPIAEFKADRTLVAPGESVNFTDLSTEVTEEWSWSFESGSPAVSTSKNPVVTFNQEGIYNVSLTATNSSGQDTIMKKALITVSKEAGAVKNLALGKPATADHACGDKEGAPNAVDGKVTDNSKWCALGNLPHWLQIDLGAEHQISTFIIKHAQSGGEWSGFNTSDYTIQVSNDGTNWTDVVNVQGNSAAESTDAIALVKARYVKLITLKPTQGADTAARIYEFEVYGL
;
A
#
# COMPACT_ATOMS: atom_id res chain seq x y z
N MET A 1 -42.23 50.48 54.09
CA MET A 1 -41.53 49.50 54.94
C MET A 1 -40.92 48.42 54.06
N LYS A 2 -39.64 48.08 54.27
CA LYS A 2 -38.95 46.76 54.15
C LYS A 2 -39.51 45.74 53.14
N LYS A 3 -38.74 45.00 52.33
CA LYS A 3 -37.31 44.67 52.30
C LYS A 3 -37.01 43.98 50.96
N ILE A 4 -35.78 44.16 50.51
CA ILE A 4 -35.09 43.44 49.43
C ILE A 4 -34.96 41.95 49.78
N GLY A 5 -35.08 41.07 48.78
CA GLY A 5 -34.72 39.65 48.85
C GLY A 5 -34.29 39.16 47.47
N ALA A 6 -32.98 38.95 47.31
CA ALA A 6 -32.31 38.56 46.08
C ALA A 6 -32.56 37.09 45.71
N GLY A 7 -32.74 36.83 44.42
CA GLY A 7 -32.62 35.51 43.82
C GLY A 7 -31.54 35.56 42.74
N PHE A 8 -30.31 35.23 43.11
CA PHE A 8 -29.19 35.02 42.18
C PHE A 8 -29.47 33.76 41.35
N ILE A 9 -29.73 33.92 40.06
CA ILE A 9 -29.63 32.83 39.08
C ILE A 9 -28.18 32.85 38.58
N PHE A 10 -27.34 32.01 39.17
CA PHE A 10 -26.02 31.70 38.60
C PHE A 10 -26.24 30.80 37.39
N LEU A 11 -26.17 31.40 36.20
CA LEU A 11 -26.06 30.70 34.92
C LEU A 11 -24.65 30.10 34.86
N PHE A 12 -24.48 28.86 35.32
CA PHE A 12 -23.24 28.11 35.13
C PHE A 12 -23.17 27.66 33.67
N VAL A 13 -22.73 28.56 32.78
CA VAL A 13 -22.26 28.18 31.45
C VAL A 13 -20.92 27.51 31.64
N MET A 14 -20.96 26.21 31.95
CA MET A 14 -19.79 25.36 31.86
C MET A 14 -19.51 25.16 30.37
N CYS A 15 -18.76 26.09 29.77
CA CYS A 15 -18.04 25.85 28.53
C CYS A 15 -17.03 24.73 28.82
N VAL A 16 -17.49 23.48 28.76
CA VAL A 16 -16.61 22.37 28.47
C VAL A 16 -16.27 22.55 27.00
N ALA A 17 -15.21 23.31 26.74
CA ALA A 17 -14.41 23.07 25.56
C ALA A 17 -13.92 21.62 25.69
N LEU A 18 -14.72 20.68 25.16
CA LEU A 18 -14.20 19.39 24.76
C LEU A 18 -13.16 19.73 23.70
N SER A 19 -11.91 19.90 24.14
CA SER A 19 -10.77 19.76 23.26
C SER A 19 -10.91 18.35 22.70
N THR A 20 -11.51 18.23 21.51
CA THR A 20 -11.33 17.06 20.68
C THR A 20 -9.83 16.97 20.48
N THR A 21 -9.17 16.14 21.28
CA THR A 21 -7.79 15.73 21.05
C THR A 21 -7.83 15.02 19.71
N ALA A 22 -7.60 15.80 18.66
CA ALA A 22 -7.61 15.29 17.30
C ALA A 22 -6.31 14.49 17.16
N PHE A 23 -6.46 13.18 17.26
CA PHE A 23 -5.39 12.21 17.14
C PHE A 23 -4.69 12.40 15.77
N ALA A 24 -3.36 12.45 15.76
CA ALA A 24 -2.56 12.43 14.54
C ALA A 24 -2.56 11.05 13.86
N LYS A 25 -3.73 10.50 13.59
CA LYS A 25 -3.86 9.19 12.94
C LYS A 25 -3.22 9.24 11.56
N GLN A 26 -2.69 8.10 11.11
CA GLN A 26 -2.32 7.91 9.70
C GLN A 26 -3.49 8.33 8.80
N PRO A 27 -3.29 9.24 7.83
CA PRO A 27 -4.30 9.54 6.82
C PRO A 27 -4.41 8.38 5.83
N TYR A 28 -5.64 8.03 5.46
CA TYR A 28 -5.94 6.95 4.53
C TYR A 28 -6.64 7.46 3.27
N SER A 29 -6.38 6.79 2.15
CA SER A 29 -7.12 6.97 0.90
C SER A 29 -8.60 6.69 1.13
N SER A 30 -9.44 7.58 0.61
CA SER A 30 -10.86 7.55 0.88
C SER A 30 -11.55 6.39 0.16
N TYR A 31 -12.67 5.95 0.71
CA TYR A 31 -13.61 5.02 0.11
C TYR A 31 -14.98 5.27 0.74
N TRP A 32 -16.06 4.99 0.01
CA TRP A 32 -17.41 5.30 0.49
C TRP A 32 -18.46 4.29 0.04
N PHE A 33 -19.51 4.17 0.84
CA PHE A 33 -20.85 3.82 0.37
C PHE A 33 -21.60 5.08 -0.11
N PRO A 34 -22.69 4.96 -0.90
CA PRO A 34 -23.37 6.11 -1.48
C PRO A 34 -23.76 7.20 -0.47
N GLU A 35 -24.30 6.82 0.69
CA GLU A 35 -24.70 7.78 1.74
C GLU A 35 -23.52 8.58 2.29
N GLN A 36 -22.38 7.93 2.49
CA GLN A 36 -21.16 8.60 2.96
C GLN A 36 -20.61 9.57 1.92
N LEU A 37 -20.63 9.18 0.63
CA LEU A 37 -20.23 10.06 -0.47
C LEU A 37 -21.12 11.32 -0.53
N LEU A 38 -22.44 11.16 -0.36
CA LEU A 38 -23.37 12.27 -0.37
C LEU A 38 -23.11 13.28 0.76
N GLN A 39 -22.61 12.81 1.90
CA GLN A 39 -22.22 13.65 3.04
C GLN A 39 -20.78 14.18 2.96
N TRP A 40 -19.94 13.58 2.11
CA TRP A 40 -18.52 13.93 2.03
C TRP A 40 -18.29 15.39 1.63
N SER A 41 -17.38 16.05 2.32
CA SER A 41 -16.82 17.32 1.90
C SER A 41 -15.35 17.40 2.32
N PRO A 42 -14.49 18.09 1.55
CA PRO A 42 -13.10 18.29 1.96
C PRO A 42 -12.92 18.96 3.32
N ALA A 43 -13.88 19.79 3.74
CA ALA A 43 -13.80 20.53 4.99
C ALA A 43 -14.08 19.65 6.23
N SER A 44 -14.84 18.57 6.05
CA SER A 44 -15.22 17.64 7.13
C SER A 44 -14.38 16.36 7.16
N ASP A 45 -13.54 16.15 6.15
CA ASP A 45 -12.66 14.99 6.02
C ASP A 45 -11.20 15.42 6.31
N PRO A 46 -10.63 15.08 7.48
CA PRO A 46 -9.28 15.49 7.86
C PRO A 46 -8.18 14.84 7.01
N ASP A 47 -8.50 13.78 6.25
CA ASP A 47 -7.55 13.07 5.39
C ASP A 47 -7.58 13.59 3.95
N ALA A 48 -8.64 14.33 3.57
CA ALA A 48 -8.84 14.82 2.22
C ALA A 48 -7.66 15.63 1.67
N ILE A 49 -7.00 16.45 2.48
CA ILE A 49 -5.83 17.23 2.06
C ILE A 49 -4.61 16.35 1.72
N PHE A 50 -4.47 15.20 2.38
CA PHE A 50 -3.39 14.23 2.13
C PHE A 50 -3.67 13.37 0.89
N ASN A 51 -4.95 13.14 0.58
CA ASN A 51 -5.45 12.39 -0.58
C ASN A 51 -5.43 13.20 -1.89
N ARG A 52 -5.00 14.46 -1.85
CA ARG A 52 -4.90 15.31 -3.03
C ARG A 52 -3.56 15.12 -3.75
N SER A 53 -3.62 14.82 -5.04
CA SER A 53 -2.48 14.89 -5.95
C SER A 53 -2.00 16.32 -6.12
N THR A 54 -0.68 16.50 -6.22
CA THR A 54 -0.05 17.80 -6.53
C THR A 54 0.66 17.82 -7.88
N ILE A 55 0.68 16.69 -8.58
CA ILE A 55 1.32 16.56 -9.89
C ILE A 55 0.24 16.62 -10.98
N PRO A 56 0.26 17.63 -11.87
CA PRO A 56 -0.68 17.70 -12.99
C PRO A 56 -0.36 16.63 -14.05
N LEU A 57 -1.40 16.14 -14.73
CA LEU A 57 -1.28 15.24 -15.88
C LEU A 57 -0.35 15.84 -16.95
N GLN A 58 0.73 15.13 -17.27
CA GLN A 58 1.70 15.55 -18.29
C GLN A 58 1.20 15.23 -19.70
N ASP A 59 1.60 16.08 -20.66
CA ASP A 59 1.45 15.76 -22.08
C ASP A 59 2.39 14.60 -22.46
N ARG A 60 1.93 13.69 -23.32
CA ARG A 60 2.76 12.63 -23.91
C ARG A 60 2.58 12.58 -25.42
N PHE A 61 3.55 11.99 -26.11
CA PHE A 61 3.54 11.87 -27.57
C PHE A 61 3.81 10.43 -28.01
N VAL A 62 3.31 10.08 -29.21
CA VAL A 62 3.51 8.80 -29.88
C VAL A 62 4.09 9.06 -31.26
N THR A 63 5.27 8.51 -31.55
CA THR A 63 5.90 8.48 -32.88
C THR A 63 5.95 7.03 -33.37
N ASP A 64 6.73 6.72 -34.41
CA ASP A 64 6.96 5.34 -34.80
C ASP A 64 7.61 4.55 -33.65
N GLY A 65 7.21 3.29 -33.52
CA GLY A 65 7.68 2.38 -32.47
C GLY A 65 8.95 1.64 -32.88
N VAL A 66 9.59 1.01 -31.91
CA VAL A 66 10.75 0.12 -32.17
C VAL A 66 10.36 -1.26 -32.70
N ASN A 67 9.09 -1.64 -32.57
CA ASN A 67 8.57 -2.91 -33.02
C ASN A 67 7.85 -2.78 -34.36
N ALA A 68 8.21 -3.60 -35.34
CA ALA A 68 7.60 -3.57 -36.68
C ALA A 68 6.14 -4.02 -36.70
N HIS A 69 5.68 -4.77 -35.69
CA HIS A 69 4.28 -5.22 -35.56
C HIS A 69 3.38 -4.22 -34.81
N ALA A 70 3.97 -3.29 -34.05
CA ALA A 70 3.22 -2.39 -33.20
C ALA A 70 2.55 -1.26 -34.00
N THR A 71 1.34 -0.87 -33.60
CA THR A 71 0.59 0.22 -34.25
C THR A 71 0.16 1.28 -33.24
N LYS A 72 -0.10 2.51 -33.71
CA LYS A 72 -0.42 3.68 -32.88
C LYS A 72 -1.91 3.84 -32.55
N ALA A 73 -2.77 3.21 -33.34
CA ALA A 73 -4.22 3.38 -33.26
C ALA A 73 -4.88 2.71 -32.04
N PRO A 74 -4.58 1.44 -31.70
CA PRO A 74 -5.18 0.81 -30.52
C PRO A 74 -4.67 1.46 -29.25
N LYS A 75 -5.59 1.63 -28.29
CA LYS A 75 -5.26 2.10 -26.94
C LYS A 75 -5.24 0.93 -25.96
N VAL A 76 -4.61 1.13 -24.81
CA VAL A 76 -4.61 0.17 -23.70
C VAL A 76 -5.20 0.80 -22.46
N MET A 77 -6.20 0.14 -21.88
CA MET A 77 -6.71 0.43 -20.54
C MET A 77 -6.32 -0.69 -19.60
N ALA A 78 -5.71 -0.35 -18.46
CA ALA A 78 -5.34 -1.32 -17.44
C ALA A 78 -6.16 -1.08 -16.16
N LEU A 79 -6.93 -2.10 -15.73
CA LEU A 79 -7.67 -2.13 -14.47
C LEU A 79 -6.79 -2.82 -13.44
N SER A 80 -6.09 -2.02 -12.63
CA SER A 80 -5.03 -2.50 -11.76
C SER A 80 -5.35 -2.23 -10.29
N ALA A 81 -5.30 -3.26 -9.46
CA ALA A 81 -5.29 -3.10 -8.00
C ALA A 81 -3.89 -2.66 -7.58
N LEU A 82 -3.65 -1.35 -7.62
CA LEU A 82 -2.36 -0.77 -7.25
C LEU A 82 -2.10 -0.85 -5.73
N ASN A 83 -3.11 -1.13 -4.93
CA ASN A 83 -3.01 -1.29 -3.48
C ASN A 83 -3.64 -2.61 -3.06
N SER A 84 -3.16 -3.19 -1.95
CA SER A 84 -3.54 -4.54 -1.51
C SER A 84 -4.99 -4.69 -1.03
N GLY A 85 -5.70 -3.58 -0.84
CA GLY A 85 -7.09 -3.55 -0.40
C GLY A 85 -7.71 -2.17 -0.68
N THR A 86 -9.01 -2.04 -0.45
CA THR A 86 -9.73 -0.77 -0.62
C THR A 86 -9.51 0.14 0.59
N SER A 87 -9.65 -0.43 1.78
CA SER A 87 -9.50 0.25 3.05
C SER A 87 -8.07 0.16 3.60
N GLY A 88 -7.72 1.07 4.52
CA GLY A 88 -6.43 1.05 5.20
C GLY A 88 -5.22 1.40 4.32
N VAL A 89 -5.44 1.96 3.13
CA VAL A 89 -4.38 2.42 2.21
C VAL A 89 -3.82 3.78 2.67
N PRO A 90 -2.56 3.89 3.11
CA PRO A 90 -1.98 5.19 3.48
C PRO A 90 -1.99 6.17 2.30
N SER A 91 -2.41 7.41 2.53
CA SER A 91 -2.59 8.42 1.48
C SER A 91 -1.35 8.70 0.63
N GLN A 92 -0.15 8.59 1.22
CA GLN A 92 1.13 9.00 0.64
C GLN A 92 2.19 7.88 0.69
N GLY A 93 1.77 6.61 0.68
CA GLY A 93 2.65 5.45 0.81
C GLY A 93 3.02 5.11 2.27
N SER A 94 3.97 4.21 2.47
CA SER A 94 4.27 3.64 3.79
C SER A 94 5.75 3.26 3.97
N ASP A 95 6.10 2.83 5.18
CA ASP A 95 7.44 2.33 5.55
C ASP A 95 7.72 0.88 5.06
N LYS A 96 7.16 0.49 3.92
CA LYS A 96 7.33 -0.85 3.33
C LYS A 96 7.99 -0.73 1.97
N PHE A 97 9.02 -1.52 1.70
CA PHE A 97 9.63 -1.59 0.37
C PHE A 97 8.70 -2.23 -0.66
N GLY A 98 8.06 -3.35 -0.28
CA GLY A 98 7.10 -4.07 -1.11
C GLY A 98 5.81 -3.27 -1.34
N ALA A 99 5.61 -2.81 -2.57
CA ALA A 99 4.39 -2.18 -3.06
C ALA A 99 4.29 -2.38 -4.58
N ASN A 100 3.08 -2.32 -5.14
CA ASN A 100 2.89 -2.34 -6.59
C ASN A 100 3.35 -0.99 -7.19
N THR A 101 4.62 -0.91 -7.55
CA THR A 101 5.29 0.24 -8.15
C THR A 101 5.25 0.18 -9.68
N PHE A 102 4.07 -0.09 -10.27
CA PHE A 102 3.85 -0.19 -11.72
C PHE A 102 4.70 0.79 -12.55
N THR A 103 5.30 0.27 -13.63
CA THR A 103 6.34 1.01 -14.38
C THR A 103 6.15 1.07 -15.89
N TYR A 104 5.24 0.28 -16.49
CA TYR A 104 5.05 0.22 -17.95
C TYR A 104 4.04 1.25 -18.48
N TRP A 105 4.04 2.46 -17.92
CA TRP A 105 3.15 3.57 -18.30
C TRP A 105 3.22 3.94 -19.79
N GLN A 106 4.34 3.68 -20.46
CA GLN A 106 4.52 3.96 -21.89
C GLN A 106 3.58 3.16 -22.80
N TYR A 107 3.02 2.05 -22.32
CA TYR A 107 2.07 1.21 -23.07
C TYR A 107 0.63 1.34 -22.58
N VAL A 108 0.37 2.18 -21.58
CA VAL A 108 -0.96 2.41 -21.01
C VAL A 108 -1.47 3.79 -21.41
N ASP A 109 -2.65 3.85 -22.01
CA ASP A 109 -3.35 5.10 -22.34
C ASP A 109 -4.28 5.57 -21.23
N LYS A 110 -4.77 4.63 -20.41
CA LYS A 110 -5.64 4.91 -19.28
C LYS A 110 -5.46 3.87 -18.20
N LEU A 111 -5.33 4.30 -16.95
CA LEU A 111 -5.37 3.41 -15.80
C LEU A 111 -6.72 3.53 -15.10
N VAL A 112 -7.34 2.40 -14.79
CA VAL A 112 -8.44 2.31 -13.83
C VAL A 112 -7.84 1.84 -12.51
N TYR A 113 -7.96 2.66 -11.47
CA TYR A 113 -7.61 2.27 -10.12
C TYR A 113 -8.67 1.28 -9.61
N TRP A 114 -8.33 0.00 -9.62
CA TRP A 114 -9.26 -1.06 -9.25
C TRP A 114 -9.34 -1.18 -7.73
N GLY A 115 -10.57 -1.13 -7.21
CA GLY A 115 -10.88 -1.27 -5.80
C GLY A 115 -12.39 -1.24 -5.59
N GLY A 116 -12.81 -1.47 -4.34
CA GLY A 116 -14.20 -1.48 -3.92
C GLY A 116 -14.67 -2.87 -3.57
N SER A 117 -15.42 -2.98 -2.47
CA SER A 117 -16.03 -4.22 -2.02
C SER A 117 -17.29 -3.93 -1.20
N ALA A 118 -18.16 -4.94 -1.06
CA ALA A 118 -19.37 -4.80 -0.25
C ALA A 118 -19.09 -4.59 1.25
N GLY A 119 -17.89 -5.00 1.72
CA GLY A 119 -17.48 -4.87 3.11
C GLY A 119 -16.74 -3.57 3.45
N GLU A 120 -16.07 -2.95 2.46
CA GLU A 120 -15.25 -1.76 2.70
C GLU A 120 -15.91 -0.48 2.17
N GLY A 121 -16.53 -0.54 0.99
CA GLY A 121 -17.07 0.63 0.29
C GLY A 121 -17.00 0.43 -1.23
N ILE A 122 -17.93 1.03 -1.97
CA ILE A 122 -18.12 0.77 -3.41
C ILE A 122 -17.71 1.93 -4.33
N ILE A 123 -17.42 3.10 -3.76
CA ILE A 123 -16.91 4.27 -4.48
C ILE A 123 -15.48 4.54 -4.01
N VAL A 124 -14.51 4.37 -4.90
CA VAL A 124 -13.08 4.38 -4.57
C VAL A 124 -12.31 5.28 -5.53
N PRO A 125 -11.87 6.47 -5.07
CA PRO A 125 -10.90 7.28 -5.80
C PRO A 125 -9.52 6.60 -5.79
N PRO A 126 -8.63 6.90 -6.75
CA PRO A 126 -7.24 6.49 -6.66
C PRO A 126 -6.51 7.17 -5.50
N SER A 127 -5.52 6.52 -4.90
CA SER A 127 -4.67 7.13 -3.87
C SER A 127 -3.72 8.17 -4.47
N ALA A 128 -3.40 9.24 -3.72
CA ALA A 128 -2.64 10.39 -4.24
C ALA A 128 -1.29 9.98 -4.86
N ASP A 129 -0.61 9.01 -4.27
CA ASP A 129 0.67 8.50 -4.76
C ASP A 129 0.58 7.79 -6.12
N THR A 130 -0.54 7.14 -6.42
CA THR A 130 -0.80 6.53 -7.73
C THR A 130 -1.24 7.54 -8.77
N ILE A 131 -1.99 8.57 -8.37
CA ILE A 131 -2.34 9.70 -9.24
C ILE A 131 -1.07 10.42 -9.68
N ASP A 132 -0.22 10.79 -8.72
CA ASP A 132 1.03 11.47 -9.00
C ASP A 132 1.94 10.67 -9.92
N ALA A 133 2.05 9.35 -9.74
CA ALA A 133 2.84 8.48 -10.60
C ALA A 133 2.28 8.40 -12.04
N ALA A 134 0.97 8.20 -12.19
CA ALA A 134 0.31 8.13 -13.49
C ALA A 134 0.43 9.46 -14.24
N HIS A 135 0.13 10.58 -13.56
CA HIS A 135 0.20 11.93 -14.12
C HIS A 135 1.59 12.33 -14.59
N LYS A 136 2.63 11.98 -13.81
CA LYS A 136 4.02 12.24 -14.19
C LYS A 136 4.42 11.51 -15.49
N ASN A 137 3.77 10.38 -15.77
CA ASN A 137 3.93 9.61 -16.99
C ASN A 137 2.89 9.93 -18.09
N GLY A 138 2.05 10.96 -17.87
CA GLY A 138 1.02 11.38 -18.82
C GLY A 138 -0.11 10.36 -19.01
N VAL A 139 -0.37 9.51 -18.01
CA VAL A 139 -1.47 8.54 -18.02
C VAL A 139 -2.63 9.09 -17.18
N PRO A 140 -3.83 9.31 -17.78
CA PRO A 140 -5.01 9.59 -16.99
C PRO A 140 -5.40 8.38 -16.14
N ILE A 141 -5.76 8.63 -14.89
CA ILE A 141 -6.19 7.63 -13.92
C ILE A 141 -7.62 7.91 -13.46
N VAL A 142 -8.47 6.88 -13.52
CA VAL A 142 -9.87 6.98 -13.09
C VAL A 142 -10.10 6.14 -11.83
N GLY A 143 -10.97 6.64 -10.93
CA GLY A 143 -11.46 5.87 -9.79
C GLY A 143 -12.48 4.82 -10.22
N THR A 144 -12.94 4.01 -9.27
CA THR A 144 -13.92 2.95 -9.51
C THR A 144 -15.20 3.19 -8.71
N VAL A 145 -16.34 3.06 -9.38
CA VAL A 145 -17.65 2.86 -8.77
C VAL A 145 -18.07 1.42 -9.08
N PHE A 146 -17.95 0.53 -8.10
CA PHE A 146 -18.18 -0.91 -8.27
C PHE A 146 -19.42 -1.35 -7.51
N PHE A 147 -20.51 -1.61 -8.22
CA PHE A 147 -21.68 -2.25 -7.65
C PHE A 147 -21.47 -3.78 -7.69
N PRO A 148 -21.18 -4.44 -6.56
CA PRO A 148 -20.74 -5.84 -6.58
C PRO A 148 -21.86 -6.80 -7.01
N PRO A 149 -21.54 -8.00 -7.52
CA PRO A 149 -22.51 -9.09 -7.65
C PRO A 149 -23.17 -9.42 -6.31
N THR A 150 -24.42 -9.84 -6.32
CA THR A 150 -25.18 -10.20 -5.11
C THR A 150 -24.50 -11.30 -4.28
N VAL A 151 -23.85 -12.27 -4.93
CA VAL A 151 -23.09 -13.34 -4.27
C VAL A 151 -21.91 -12.81 -3.42
N TYR A 152 -21.39 -11.63 -3.74
CA TYR A 152 -20.33 -10.96 -2.99
C TYR A 152 -20.85 -9.83 -2.09
N GLY A 153 -22.14 -9.87 -1.74
CA GLY A 153 -22.77 -8.89 -0.85
C GLY A 153 -23.30 -7.64 -1.55
N GLY A 154 -23.35 -7.62 -2.88
CA GLY A 154 -23.92 -6.53 -3.66
C GLY A 154 -25.39 -6.24 -3.32
N LYS A 155 -25.73 -4.97 -3.17
CA LYS A 155 -27.10 -4.51 -2.85
C LYS A 155 -27.60 -3.57 -3.93
N PHE A 156 -28.71 -3.94 -4.59
CA PHE A 156 -29.29 -3.09 -5.63
C PHE A 156 -29.81 -1.75 -5.08
N GLU A 157 -30.02 -1.67 -3.77
CA GLU A 157 -30.28 -0.42 -3.06
C GLU A 157 -29.17 0.62 -3.27
N TRP A 158 -27.90 0.22 -3.28
CA TRP A 158 -26.79 1.15 -3.54
C TRP A 158 -26.84 1.73 -4.95
N VAL A 159 -27.27 0.94 -5.94
CA VAL A 159 -27.54 1.43 -7.30
C VAL A 159 -28.64 2.50 -7.23
N LYS A 160 -29.76 2.21 -6.56
CA LYS A 160 -30.87 3.18 -6.42
C LYS A 160 -30.46 4.46 -5.71
N GLN A 161 -29.61 4.36 -4.68
CA GLN A 161 -29.06 5.51 -3.95
C GLN A 161 -28.20 6.40 -4.87
N MET A 162 -27.28 5.80 -5.65
CA MET A 162 -26.48 6.55 -6.63
C MET A 162 -27.34 7.18 -7.74
N LEU A 163 -28.43 6.53 -8.11
CA LEU A 163 -29.37 7.00 -9.13
C LEU A 163 -30.47 7.92 -8.57
N GLN A 164 -30.39 8.38 -7.32
CA GLN A 164 -31.34 9.39 -6.83
C GLN A 164 -31.23 10.66 -7.67
N GLN A 165 -32.38 11.19 -8.10
CA GLN A 165 -32.48 12.34 -8.98
C GLN A 165 -33.36 13.37 -8.30
N ASN A 166 -32.88 14.61 -8.23
CA ASN A 166 -33.64 15.74 -7.72
C ASN A 166 -34.75 16.14 -8.71
N SER A 167 -35.72 16.94 -8.23
CA SER A 167 -36.81 17.46 -9.06
C SER A 167 -36.37 18.32 -10.24
N ASP A 168 -35.17 18.90 -10.16
CA ASP A 168 -34.55 19.69 -11.23
C ASP A 168 -33.82 18.83 -12.29
N GLY A 169 -33.81 17.50 -12.10
CA GLY A 169 -33.14 16.56 -12.98
C GLY A 169 -31.66 16.30 -12.65
N SER A 170 -31.09 16.99 -11.65
CA SER A 170 -29.71 16.76 -11.19
C SER A 170 -29.57 15.43 -10.44
N PHE A 171 -28.36 14.86 -10.48
CA PHE A 171 -27.99 13.65 -9.75
C PHE A 171 -26.95 13.99 -8.69
N PRO A 172 -27.31 14.10 -7.39
CA PRO A 172 -26.38 14.49 -6.34
C PRO A 172 -25.12 13.62 -6.24
N ALA A 173 -25.25 12.31 -6.47
CA ALA A 173 -24.10 11.41 -6.47
C ALA A 173 -23.17 11.70 -7.66
N ALA A 174 -23.69 12.07 -8.83
CA ALA A 174 -22.88 12.46 -9.98
C ALA A 174 -22.10 13.75 -9.69
N ASP A 175 -22.75 14.75 -9.09
CA ASP A 175 -22.09 15.99 -8.68
C ASP A 175 -20.96 15.71 -7.68
N LYS A 176 -21.17 14.77 -6.74
CA LYS A 176 -20.13 14.34 -5.80
C LYS A 176 -18.96 13.63 -6.47
N LEU A 177 -19.22 12.73 -7.41
CA LEU A 177 -18.15 12.08 -8.18
C LEU A 177 -17.29 13.11 -8.93
N ILE A 178 -17.92 14.13 -9.54
CA ILE A 178 -17.21 15.24 -10.19
C ILE A 178 -16.43 16.07 -9.17
N GLN A 179 -17.04 16.38 -8.01
CA GLN A 179 -16.42 17.15 -6.94
C GLN A 179 -15.16 16.46 -6.40
N VAL A 180 -15.24 15.15 -6.12
CA VAL A 180 -14.14 14.34 -5.60
C VAL A 180 -12.99 14.30 -6.61
N ALA A 181 -13.28 13.97 -7.87
CA ALA A 181 -12.26 13.89 -8.91
C ALA A 181 -11.56 15.24 -9.13
N LYS A 182 -12.30 16.35 -9.10
CA LYS A 182 -11.72 17.70 -9.17
C LYS A 182 -10.87 18.05 -7.94
N TYR A 183 -11.31 17.68 -6.75
CA TYR A 183 -10.62 18.05 -5.51
C TYR A 183 -9.34 17.23 -5.30
N TYR A 184 -9.40 15.90 -5.45
CA TYR A 184 -8.22 15.03 -5.36
C TYR A 184 -7.34 15.10 -6.60
N GLY A 185 -7.89 15.52 -7.74
CA GLY A 185 -7.14 15.79 -8.96
C GLY A 185 -6.86 14.52 -9.78
N PHE A 186 -7.87 13.69 -10.03
CA PHE A 186 -7.81 12.54 -10.95
C PHE A 186 -8.86 12.66 -12.06
N ASP A 187 -8.79 11.77 -13.05
CA ASP A 187 -9.33 12.00 -14.39
C ASP A 187 -10.69 11.35 -14.64
N GLY A 188 -11.44 10.96 -13.62
CA GLY A 188 -12.83 10.49 -13.77
C GLY A 188 -13.09 9.11 -13.20
N TRP A 189 -14.03 8.37 -13.78
CA TRP A 189 -14.63 7.20 -13.14
C TRP A 189 -14.91 6.04 -14.09
N PHE A 190 -14.55 4.85 -13.63
CA PHE A 190 -14.98 3.56 -14.16
C PHE A 190 -16.23 3.10 -13.42
N ILE A 191 -17.33 2.92 -14.13
CA ILE A 191 -18.62 2.49 -13.58
C ILE A 191 -18.82 1.02 -13.92
N ASN A 192 -18.74 0.18 -12.89
CA ASN A 192 -18.95 -1.26 -13.00
C ASN A 192 -20.22 -1.68 -12.28
N GLN A 193 -21.30 -1.90 -13.03
CA GLN A 193 -22.58 -2.29 -12.47
C GLN A 193 -22.77 -3.80 -12.61
N GLU A 194 -22.50 -4.57 -11.56
CA GLU A 194 -22.61 -6.04 -11.56
C GLU A 194 -23.73 -6.56 -10.67
N THR A 195 -24.45 -5.66 -9.98
CA THR A 195 -25.50 -6.07 -9.06
C THR A 195 -26.78 -6.44 -9.80
N GLU A 196 -27.25 -7.66 -9.59
CA GLU A 196 -28.51 -8.16 -10.14
C GLU A 196 -29.75 -7.49 -9.54
N GLY A 197 -30.90 -7.66 -10.21
CA GLY A 197 -32.22 -7.17 -9.72
C GLY A 197 -32.71 -5.87 -10.37
N GLY A 198 -31.99 -5.34 -11.37
CA GLY A 198 -32.40 -4.16 -12.10
C GLY A 198 -33.55 -4.38 -13.09
N THR A 199 -34.33 -3.32 -13.32
CA THR A 199 -35.43 -3.28 -14.28
C THR A 199 -35.08 -2.39 -15.49
N PRO A 200 -35.87 -2.44 -16.58
CA PRO A 200 -35.68 -1.51 -17.71
C PRO A 200 -35.77 -0.03 -17.29
N ALA A 201 -36.57 0.29 -16.27
CA ALA A 201 -36.66 1.64 -15.74
C ALA A 201 -35.36 2.07 -15.03
N ASP A 202 -34.76 1.16 -14.25
CA ASP A 202 -33.45 1.41 -13.64
C ASP A 202 -32.35 1.58 -14.69
N ALA A 203 -32.39 0.80 -15.79
CA ALA A 203 -31.46 0.96 -16.92
C ALA A 203 -31.56 2.34 -17.58
N GLN A 204 -32.79 2.84 -17.81
CA GLN A 204 -32.99 4.20 -18.31
C GLN A 204 -32.47 5.25 -17.32
N LYS A 205 -32.65 5.02 -16.01
CA LYS A 205 -32.15 5.94 -14.99
C LYS A 205 -30.62 5.93 -14.89
N MET A 206 -29.98 4.77 -15.03
CA MET A 206 -28.53 4.63 -15.15
C MET A 206 -28.00 5.37 -16.38
N LYS A 207 -28.65 5.23 -17.55
CA LYS A 207 -28.31 6.03 -18.73
C LYS A 207 -28.43 7.53 -18.46
N ALA A 208 -29.50 7.97 -17.80
CA ALA A 208 -29.68 9.38 -17.47
C ALA A 208 -28.58 9.90 -16.53
N PHE A 209 -28.20 9.11 -15.52
CA PHE A 209 -27.09 9.40 -14.61
C PHE A 209 -25.74 9.52 -15.35
N LEU A 210 -25.41 8.56 -16.20
CA LEU A 210 -24.18 8.58 -17.01
C LEU A 210 -24.18 9.79 -17.97
N SER A 211 -25.31 10.07 -18.60
CA SER A 211 -25.46 11.23 -19.48
C SER A 211 -25.33 12.56 -18.73
N TYR A 212 -25.79 12.63 -17.48
CA TYR A 212 -25.59 13.78 -16.61
C TYR A 212 -24.10 13.95 -16.26
N LEU A 213 -23.42 12.88 -15.81
CA LEU A 213 -21.97 12.90 -15.59
C LEU A 213 -21.21 13.39 -16.84
N GLU A 214 -21.51 12.83 -18.00
CA GLU A 214 -20.85 13.17 -19.26
C GLU A 214 -21.02 14.64 -19.65
N SER A 215 -22.17 15.23 -19.36
CA SER A 215 -22.48 16.63 -19.71
C SER A 215 -21.99 17.65 -18.67
N HIS A 216 -21.71 17.24 -17.44
CA HIS A 216 -21.32 18.13 -16.34
C HIS A 216 -19.84 18.00 -15.94
N LYS A 217 -19.15 16.94 -16.39
CA LYS A 217 -17.72 16.76 -16.14
C LYS A 217 -16.86 17.78 -16.89
N SER A 218 -15.61 17.96 -16.44
CA SER A 218 -14.62 18.72 -17.21
C SER A 218 -14.24 17.97 -18.49
N ALA A 219 -13.76 18.69 -19.50
CA ALA A 219 -13.32 18.09 -20.77
C ALA A 219 -12.19 17.06 -20.60
N SER A 220 -11.38 17.18 -19.54
CA SER A 220 -10.30 16.23 -19.20
C SER A 220 -10.80 14.96 -18.51
N MET A 221 -11.96 15.00 -17.86
CA MET A 221 -12.49 13.88 -17.09
C MET A 221 -13.10 12.85 -18.04
N GLN A 222 -13.00 11.56 -17.68
CA GLN A 222 -13.41 10.44 -18.50
C GLN A 222 -14.36 9.51 -17.73
N ILE A 223 -15.46 9.13 -18.39
CA ILE A 223 -16.43 8.15 -17.85
C ILE A 223 -16.33 6.87 -18.67
N VAL A 224 -16.04 5.77 -17.98
CA VAL A 224 -15.92 4.45 -18.58
C VAL A 224 -17.03 3.55 -18.06
N TRP A 225 -17.70 2.83 -18.95
CA TRP A 225 -18.75 1.88 -18.62
C TRP A 225 -18.29 0.43 -18.83
N TYR A 226 -18.63 -0.47 -17.92
CA TYR A 226 -18.39 -1.90 -18.09
C TYR A 226 -19.58 -2.63 -18.76
N ASP A 227 -19.29 -3.53 -19.70
CA ASP A 227 -20.28 -4.34 -20.42
C ASP A 227 -20.94 -5.40 -19.51
N SER A 228 -21.89 -4.98 -18.68
CA SER A 228 -22.65 -5.84 -17.76
C SER A 228 -24.17 -5.60 -17.81
N MET A 229 -24.66 -4.46 -17.30
CA MET A 229 -26.09 -4.11 -17.33
C MET A 229 -26.56 -3.92 -18.78
N THR A 230 -27.70 -4.52 -19.11
CA THR A 230 -28.37 -4.35 -20.40
C THR A 230 -29.50 -3.34 -20.33
N LYS A 231 -30.08 -2.96 -21.46
CA LYS A 231 -31.26 -2.08 -21.55
C LYS A 231 -32.48 -2.66 -20.83
N GLU A 232 -32.52 -3.97 -20.62
CA GLU A 232 -33.53 -4.66 -19.82
C GLU A 232 -33.29 -4.53 -18.30
N GLY A 233 -32.13 -4.00 -17.88
CA GLY A 233 -31.72 -3.83 -16.49
C GLY A 233 -31.11 -5.06 -15.84
N SER A 234 -31.20 -6.22 -16.49
CA SER A 234 -30.51 -7.44 -16.08
C SER A 234 -29.02 -7.37 -16.37
N ILE A 235 -28.21 -8.00 -15.50
CA ILE A 235 -26.80 -8.29 -15.74
C ILE A 235 -26.71 -9.38 -16.81
N SER A 236 -26.16 -9.02 -17.96
CA SER A 236 -25.88 -9.95 -19.05
C SER A 236 -24.73 -9.40 -19.87
N TRP A 237 -23.52 -9.87 -19.60
CA TRP A 237 -22.32 -9.45 -20.33
C TRP A 237 -22.42 -9.87 -21.80
N GLN A 238 -22.31 -8.91 -22.71
CA GLN A 238 -22.44 -9.19 -24.14
C GLN A 238 -21.13 -9.64 -24.77
N ASN A 239 -20.00 -9.35 -24.13
CA ASN A 239 -18.64 -9.51 -24.66
C ASN A 239 -18.44 -8.74 -25.97
N ALA A 240 -19.28 -7.74 -26.20
CA ALA A 240 -19.43 -7.03 -27.47
C ALA A 240 -20.29 -5.78 -27.29
N LEU A 241 -20.12 -4.80 -28.17
CA LEU A 241 -21.08 -3.70 -28.29
C LEU A 241 -22.24 -4.14 -29.21
N ASN A 242 -23.47 -4.11 -28.71
CA ASN A 242 -24.66 -4.48 -29.48
C ASN A 242 -25.93 -3.73 -29.02
N ASP A 243 -27.09 -4.08 -29.58
CA ASP A 243 -28.37 -3.39 -29.29
C ASP A 243 -28.89 -3.56 -27.86
N LYS A 244 -28.26 -4.38 -27.01
CA LYS A 244 -28.61 -4.52 -25.60
C LYS A 244 -27.86 -3.56 -24.69
N ASN A 245 -26.66 -3.11 -25.07
CA ASN A 245 -25.81 -2.24 -24.23
C ASN A 245 -25.41 -0.92 -24.90
N ALA A 246 -25.64 -0.75 -26.20
CA ALA A 246 -25.23 0.43 -26.96
C ALA A 246 -25.70 1.76 -26.34
N MET A 247 -26.88 1.78 -25.72
CA MET A 247 -27.43 2.97 -25.06
C MET A 247 -26.61 3.51 -23.89
N PHE A 248 -25.64 2.74 -23.36
CA PHE A 248 -24.71 3.20 -22.33
C PHE A 248 -23.43 3.82 -22.89
N LEU A 249 -23.17 3.65 -24.20
CA LEU A 249 -22.07 4.30 -24.91
C LEU A 249 -22.54 5.55 -25.66
N GLN A 250 -23.61 5.38 -26.44
CA GLN A 250 -24.18 6.40 -27.32
C GLN A 250 -25.68 6.16 -27.46
N ASP A 251 -26.49 7.22 -27.34
CA ASP A 251 -27.93 7.19 -27.61
C ASP A 251 -28.28 8.28 -28.62
N ASN A 252 -28.61 7.87 -29.85
CA ASN A 252 -28.71 8.76 -31.02
C ASN A 252 -27.44 9.60 -31.20
N ASN A 253 -27.56 10.93 -31.30
CA ASN A 253 -26.42 11.84 -31.43
C ASN A 253 -25.85 12.29 -30.07
N LYS A 254 -26.29 11.69 -28.96
CA LYS A 254 -25.84 12.05 -27.61
C LYS A 254 -24.84 11.01 -27.10
N LYS A 255 -23.63 11.49 -26.79
CA LYS A 255 -22.62 10.69 -26.07
C LYS A 255 -23.09 10.44 -24.63
N ILE A 256 -23.03 9.17 -24.20
CA ILE A 256 -23.44 8.75 -22.85
C ILE A 256 -22.23 8.47 -21.97
N THR A 257 -21.19 7.83 -22.53
CA THR A 257 -19.89 7.65 -21.87
C THR A 257 -18.75 7.79 -22.87
N ASP A 258 -17.54 8.09 -22.37
CA ASP A 258 -16.35 8.21 -23.20
C ASP A 258 -15.88 6.86 -23.72
N ASN A 259 -15.94 5.80 -22.93
CA ASN A 259 -15.44 4.48 -23.33
C ASN A 259 -16.28 3.34 -22.75
N MET A 260 -16.21 2.18 -23.40
CA MET A 260 -16.79 0.94 -22.89
C MET A 260 -15.71 -0.15 -22.77
N PHE A 261 -15.62 -0.77 -21.60
CA PHE A 261 -14.83 -1.96 -21.38
C PHE A 261 -15.72 -3.19 -21.65
N LEU A 262 -15.38 -3.94 -22.69
CA LEU A 262 -16.10 -5.15 -23.08
C LEU A 262 -15.67 -6.31 -22.20
N ASN A 263 -16.63 -7.17 -21.85
CA ASN A 263 -16.33 -8.37 -21.07
C ASN A 263 -15.42 -9.37 -21.83
N PHE A 264 -14.85 -10.33 -21.11
CA PHE A 264 -13.68 -11.12 -21.52
C PHE A 264 -13.94 -12.17 -22.62
N TRP A 265 -15.15 -12.72 -22.74
CA TRP A 265 -15.42 -13.88 -23.60
C TRP A 265 -15.82 -13.52 -25.03
N TRP A 266 -15.10 -12.57 -25.64
CA TRP A 266 -15.40 -12.12 -27.00
C TRP A 266 -15.07 -13.20 -28.04
N LYS A 267 -15.94 -13.30 -29.06
CA LYS A 267 -15.77 -14.22 -30.21
C LYS A 267 -15.72 -13.50 -31.56
N ASN A 268 -16.23 -12.26 -31.62
CA ASN A 268 -16.26 -11.46 -32.83
C ASN A 268 -16.22 -9.95 -32.53
N LEU A 269 -15.01 -9.38 -32.42
CA LEU A 269 -14.83 -7.95 -32.17
C LEU A 269 -15.18 -7.07 -33.38
N LYS A 270 -15.20 -7.62 -34.61
CA LYS A 270 -15.55 -6.84 -35.81
C LYS A 270 -16.98 -6.32 -35.74
N SER A 271 -17.90 -7.14 -35.23
CA SER A 271 -19.29 -6.72 -35.02
C SER A 271 -19.40 -5.53 -34.06
N SER A 272 -18.62 -5.51 -32.98
CA SER A 272 -18.53 -4.38 -32.06
C SER A 272 -17.98 -3.12 -32.74
N ALA A 273 -16.94 -3.27 -33.56
CA ALA A 273 -16.34 -2.15 -34.31
C ALA A 273 -17.31 -1.56 -35.34
N GLU A 274 -18.06 -2.41 -36.06
CA GLU A 274 -19.11 -1.99 -36.99
C GLU A 274 -20.26 -1.30 -36.25
N LYS A 275 -20.68 -1.84 -35.10
CA LYS A 275 -21.70 -1.22 -34.26
C LYS A 275 -21.26 0.16 -33.76
N ALA A 276 -20.01 0.31 -33.30
CA ALA A 276 -19.46 1.60 -32.88
C ALA A 276 -19.52 2.62 -34.03
N LYS A 277 -19.07 2.24 -35.24
CA LYS A 277 -19.15 3.11 -36.43
C LYS A 277 -20.59 3.51 -36.76
N SER A 278 -21.55 2.59 -36.64
CA SER A 278 -22.97 2.89 -36.87
C SER A 278 -23.56 3.89 -35.87
N LEU A 279 -22.92 4.05 -34.70
CA LEU A 279 -23.27 5.00 -33.65
C LEU A 279 -22.43 6.29 -33.71
N ASP A 280 -21.68 6.52 -34.80
CA ASP A 280 -20.72 7.62 -34.94
C ASP A 280 -19.67 7.65 -33.81
N ARG A 281 -19.22 6.45 -33.40
CA ARG A 281 -18.18 6.24 -32.39
C ARG A 281 -16.96 5.57 -33.00
N SER A 282 -15.80 5.91 -32.46
CA SER A 282 -14.56 5.22 -32.80
C SER A 282 -14.60 3.79 -32.27
N PRO A 283 -14.24 2.77 -33.08
CA PRO A 283 -14.00 1.42 -32.56
C PRO A 283 -12.96 1.35 -31.43
N TYR A 284 -12.04 2.32 -31.39
CA TYR A 284 -11.01 2.41 -30.35
C TYR A 284 -11.51 3.00 -29.02
N ASP A 285 -12.78 3.42 -28.95
CA ASP A 285 -13.45 3.73 -27.68
C ASP A 285 -13.92 2.46 -26.95
N LEU A 286 -13.88 1.31 -27.61
CA LEU A 286 -14.15 -0.01 -27.05
C LEU A 286 -12.86 -0.69 -26.63
N TYR A 287 -12.80 -1.16 -25.40
CA TYR A 287 -11.65 -1.87 -24.84
C TYR A 287 -12.02 -3.34 -24.67
N ALA A 288 -11.52 -4.20 -25.54
CA ALA A 288 -11.75 -5.64 -25.48
C ALA A 288 -11.03 -6.21 -24.25
N GLY A 289 -11.79 -6.62 -23.23
CA GLY A 289 -11.24 -7.12 -21.98
C GLY A 289 -10.50 -8.44 -22.13
N ILE A 290 -9.38 -8.57 -21.44
CA ILE A 290 -8.73 -9.84 -21.11
C ILE A 290 -8.61 -9.93 -19.58
N ASP A 291 -8.91 -11.11 -19.03
CA ASP A 291 -8.73 -11.39 -17.60
C ASP A 291 -7.39 -12.09 -17.40
N VAL A 292 -6.45 -11.38 -16.77
CA VAL A 292 -5.11 -11.91 -16.48
C VAL A 292 -4.88 -12.14 -14.99
N GLU A 293 -5.90 -12.00 -14.14
CA GLU A 293 -5.75 -12.02 -12.68
C GLU A 293 -5.09 -13.31 -12.17
N ALA A 294 -5.55 -14.45 -12.68
CA ALA A 294 -5.10 -15.76 -12.21
C ALA A 294 -3.83 -16.26 -12.90
N LYS A 295 -3.62 -15.90 -14.18
CA LYS A 295 -2.62 -16.55 -15.05
C LYS A 295 -1.62 -15.59 -15.69
N GLY A 296 -1.78 -14.28 -15.55
CA GLY A 296 -0.85 -13.32 -16.13
C GLY A 296 -0.65 -13.52 -17.63
N TYR A 297 0.62 -13.59 -18.03
CA TYR A 297 1.01 -13.87 -19.42
C TYR A 297 0.70 -15.32 -19.88
N ASP A 298 0.31 -16.24 -18.98
CA ASP A 298 -0.14 -17.59 -19.35
C ASP A 298 -1.65 -17.64 -19.67
N THR A 299 -2.31 -16.48 -19.68
CA THR A 299 -3.72 -16.34 -20.09
C THR A 299 -3.86 -16.65 -21.59
N ASN A 300 -4.78 -17.55 -21.92
CA ASN A 300 -5.07 -17.86 -23.32
C ASN A 300 -5.94 -16.77 -23.95
N VAL A 301 -5.36 -16.01 -24.89
CA VAL A 301 -6.03 -14.93 -25.61
C VAL A 301 -5.96 -15.21 -27.11
N ASN A 302 -7.09 -15.15 -27.81
CA ASN A 302 -7.10 -15.24 -29.27
C ASN A 302 -6.74 -13.89 -29.90
N TRP A 303 -5.45 -13.54 -29.84
CA TRP A 303 -4.93 -12.24 -30.27
C TRP A 303 -5.34 -11.84 -31.68
N ASN A 304 -5.47 -12.80 -32.61
CA ASN A 304 -5.82 -12.53 -34.01
C ASN A 304 -7.23 -11.92 -34.20
N LEU A 305 -8.14 -12.06 -33.22
CA LEU A 305 -9.44 -11.38 -33.28
C LEU A 305 -9.35 -9.88 -32.95
N LEU A 306 -8.31 -9.47 -32.20
CA LEU A 306 -8.08 -8.08 -31.81
C LEU A 306 -7.00 -7.43 -32.68
N PHE A 307 -5.87 -8.11 -32.87
CA PHE A 307 -4.71 -7.74 -33.68
C PHE A 307 -4.52 -8.72 -34.84
N PRO A 308 -5.35 -8.64 -35.89
CA PRO A 308 -5.20 -9.50 -37.06
C PRO A 308 -3.90 -9.22 -37.84
N ASP A 309 -3.23 -10.28 -38.31
CA ASP A 309 -1.95 -10.15 -39.03
C ASP A 309 -2.07 -9.25 -40.27
N GLY A 310 -1.18 -8.27 -40.37
CA GLY A 310 -1.12 -7.33 -41.50
C GLY A 310 -2.33 -6.39 -41.62
N GLN A 311 -3.17 -6.29 -40.58
CA GLN A 311 -4.38 -5.48 -40.57
C GLN A 311 -4.41 -4.57 -39.33
N PRO A 312 -5.13 -3.44 -39.37
CA PRO A 312 -5.33 -2.61 -38.19
C PRO A 312 -6.03 -3.37 -37.06
N ALA A 313 -5.70 -3.02 -35.82
CA ALA A 313 -6.42 -3.51 -34.65
C ALA A 313 -7.91 -3.21 -34.75
N VAL A 314 -8.75 -4.15 -34.32
CA VAL A 314 -10.21 -4.08 -34.47
C VAL A 314 -10.84 -3.10 -33.46
N THR A 315 -10.35 -3.11 -32.22
CA THR A 315 -10.73 -2.21 -31.12
C THR A 315 -9.49 -1.89 -30.28
N SER A 316 -9.66 -1.22 -29.14
CA SER A 316 -8.61 -1.07 -28.11
C SER A 316 -8.55 -2.32 -27.20
N LEU A 317 -7.51 -2.43 -26.38
CA LEU A 317 -7.28 -3.54 -25.44
C LEU A 317 -7.58 -3.12 -24.00
N GLY A 318 -8.45 -3.85 -23.31
CA GLY A 318 -8.67 -3.73 -21.87
C GLY A 318 -7.98 -4.86 -21.13
N ILE A 319 -7.16 -4.57 -20.11
CA ILE A 319 -6.44 -5.56 -19.31
C ILE A 319 -6.99 -5.51 -17.89
N TYR A 320 -7.67 -6.57 -17.47
CA TYR A 320 -8.17 -6.72 -16.11
C TYR A 320 -7.11 -7.45 -15.25
N ARG A 321 -6.66 -6.75 -14.21
CA ARG A 321 -5.72 -7.20 -13.16
C ARG A 321 -4.28 -7.51 -13.62
N PRO A 322 -3.61 -6.60 -14.35
CA PRO A 322 -2.18 -6.76 -14.63
C PRO A 322 -1.31 -6.68 -13.37
N ASP A 323 -1.88 -6.23 -12.22
CA ASP A 323 -1.27 -6.36 -10.89
C ASP A 323 -0.99 -7.81 -10.48
N TRP A 324 -1.48 -8.81 -11.23
CA TRP A 324 -0.97 -10.18 -11.19
C TRP A 324 0.56 -10.24 -11.09
N ALA A 325 1.28 -9.41 -11.85
CA ALA A 325 2.74 -9.43 -11.84
C ALA A 325 3.31 -9.16 -10.45
N PHE A 326 2.67 -8.30 -9.67
CA PHE A 326 3.05 -8.00 -8.29
C PHE A 326 2.51 -9.05 -7.31
N ASN A 327 1.23 -9.40 -7.41
CA ASN A 327 0.57 -10.32 -6.48
C ASN A 327 1.12 -11.75 -6.56
N SER A 328 1.68 -12.14 -7.72
CA SER A 328 2.26 -13.47 -7.94
C SER A 328 3.78 -13.51 -7.75
N ALA A 329 4.41 -12.39 -7.41
CA ALA A 329 5.86 -12.30 -7.25
C ALA A 329 6.32 -12.66 -5.83
N GLU A 330 7.51 -13.26 -5.75
CA GLU A 330 8.15 -13.59 -4.47
C GLU A 330 8.97 -12.41 -3.90
N SER A 331 9.38 -11.48 -4.75
CA SER A 331 10.15 -10.28 -4.38
C SER A 331 9.90 -9.10 -5.34
N MET A 332 10.48 -7.94 -5.04
CA MET A 332 10.41 -6.78 -5.93
C MET A 332 11.13 -7.03 -7.27
N GLU A 333 12.25 -7.75 -7.21
CA GLU A 333 13.02 -8.16 -8.38
C GLU A 333 12.19 -9.10 -9.28
N ASP A 334 11.55 -10.12 -8.69
CA ASP A 334 10.66 -11.03 -9.42
C ASP A 334 9.45 -10.30 -10.03
N PHE A 335 8.86 -9.35 -9.28
CA PHE A 335 7.80 -8.49 -9.80
C PHE A 335 8.25 -7.77 -11.08
N PHE A 336 9.41 -7.11 -11.09
CA PHE A 336 9.89 -6.38 -12.26
C PHE A 336 10.24 -7.30 -13.44
N VAL A 337 10.72 -8.52 -13.18
CA VAL A 337 10.94 -9.54 -14.21
C VAL A 337 9.61 -9.99 -14.84
N ARG A 338 8.59 -10.26 -14.01
CA ARG A 338 7.24 -10.63 -14.48
C ARG A 338 6.58 -9.49 -15.25
N GLU A 339 6.70 -8.26 -14.75
CA GLU A 339 6.21 -7.06 -15.41
C GLU A 339 6.89 -6.91 -16.77
N ASN A 340 8.21 -7.08 -16.85
CA ASN A 340 8.93 -7.05 -18.13
C ASN A 340 8.41 -8.10 -19.12
N LYS A 341 8.31 -9.37 -18.72
CA LYS A 341 7.77 -10.41 -19.60
C LYS A 341 6.32 -10.13 -20.02
N PHE A 342 5.49 -9.59 -19.12
CA PHE A 342 4.10 -9.25 -19.43
C PHE A 342 3.99 -8.15 -20.49
N TRP A 343 4.72 -7.04 -20.33
CA TRP A 343 4.60 -5.88 -21.20
C TRP A 343 5.47 -5.95 -22.45
N VAL A 344 6.64 -6.57 -22.35
CA VAL A 344 7.67 -6.59 -23.41
C VAL A 344 7.73 -7.94 -24.12
N GLY A 345 7.41 -9.03 -23.42
CA GLY A 345 7.41 -10.38 -23.97
C GLY A 345 8.65 -11.20 -23.57
N PRO A 346 8.69 -12.48 -23.97
CA PRO A 346 9.67 -13.47 -23.48
C PRO A 346 11.13 -13.13 -23.80
N ASN A 347 11.37 -12.38 -24.88
CA ASN A 347 12.71 -12.00 -25.29
C ASN A 347 13.27 -10.83 -24.46
N GLY A 348 12.45 -10.16 -23.66
CA GLY A 348 12.85 -8.99 -22.87
C GLY A 348 13.32 -7.80 -23.71
N ASN A 349 13.00 -7.76 -25.01
CA ASN A 349 13.39 -6.70 -25.94
C ASN A 349 12.17 -6.21 -26.74
N PRO A 350 11.71 -4.96 -26.53
CA PRO A 350 10.49 -4.46 -27.18
C PRO A 350 10.65 -4.29 -28.69
N GLY A 351 11.87 -4.19 -29.21
CA GLY A 351 12.15 -4.16 -30.65
C GLY A 351 12.21 -5.55 -31.30
N ASN A 352 12.24 -6.63 -30.52
CA ASN A 352 12.27 -8.01 -31.01
C ASN A 352 11.38 -8.93 -30.16
N THR A 353 10.12 -9.03 -30.55
CA THR A 353 9.09 -9.86 -29.89
C THR A 353 8.81 -11.17 -30.61
N VAL A 354 9.67 -11.57 -31.56
CA VAL A 354 9.49 -12.83 -32.30
C VAL A 354 9.70 -14.00 -31.34
N SER A 355 8.63 -14.75 -31.09
CA SER A 355 8.61 -15.89 -30.18
C SER A 355 7.53 -16.89 -30.62
N ASP A 356 7.73 -18.16 -30.29
CA ASP A 356 6.77 -19.26 -30.40
C ASP A 356 5.73 -19.26 -29.27
N GLN A 357 5.96 -18.50 -28.20
CA GLN A 357 5.01 -18.36 -27.10
C GLN A 357 3.77 -17.58 -27.53
N ALA A 358 2.61 -17.99 -27.00
CA ALA A 358 1.33 -17.33 -27.28
C ALA A 358 1.32 -15.86 -26.80
N TRP A 359 2.02 -15.56 -25.70
CA TRP A 359 2.15 -14.21 -25.17
C TRP A 359 3.43 -13.53 -25.67
N LYS A 360 3.29 -12.62 -26.63
CA LYS A 360 4.41 -11.88 -27.23
C LYS A 360 4.73 -10.55 -26.53
N GLY A 361 3.99 -10.22 -25.47
CA GLY A 361 4.06 -8.92 -24.80
C GLY A 361 3.20 -7.85 -25.49
N ILE A 362 2.78 -6.84 -24.71
CA ILE A 362 1.98 -5.72 -25.22
C ILE A 362 2.76 -4.88 -26.25
N ALA A 363 4.08 -4.75 -26.07
CA ALA A 363 5.00 -4.07 -26.98
C ALA A 363 5.01 -4.65 -28.41
N ASN A 364 4.53 -5.90 -28.60
CA ASN A 364 4.37 -6.48 -29.93
C ASN A 364 3.30 -5.74 -30.75
N ASN A 365 2.23 -5.26 -30.12
CA ASN A 365 1.03 -4.78 -30.83
C ASN A 365 0.80 -3.27 -30.66
N VAL A 366 1.34 -2.67 -29.59
CA VAL A 366 1.07 -1.29 -29.19
C VAL A 366 2.37 -0.50 -29.12
N VAL A 367 2.39 0.66 -29.80
CA VAL A 367 3.56 1.53 -29.81
C VAL A 367 3.71 2.25 -28.47
N GLU A 368 4.93 2.27 -27.95
CA GLU A 368 5.29 3.01 -26.75
C GLU A 368 5.17 4.53 -26.95
N SER A 369 4.57 5.21 -25.97
CA SER A 369 4.57 6.67 -25.89
C SER A 369 5.64 7.19 -24.93
N SER A 370 5.86 8.51 -24.93
CA SER A 370 6.77 9.15 -23.99
C SER A 370 6.23 10.50 -23.47
N PRO A 371 6.35 10.79 -22.17
CA PRO A 371 6.11 12.13 -21.60
C PRO A 371 7.34 13.06 -21.72
N VAL A 372 8.48 12.59 -22.25
CA VAL A 372 9.74 13.33 -22.24
C VAL A 372 9.83 14.30 -23.42
N ASN A 373 9.07 15.40 -23.37
CA ASN A 373 8.98 16.40 -24.45
C ASN A 373 9.36 17.83 -24.04
N LYS A 374 9.81 18.03 -22.79
CA LYS A 374 10.18 19.34 -22.24
C LYS A 374 11.43 19.22 -21.37
N LEU A 375 12.22 20.30 -21.33
CA LEU A 375 13.35 20.45 -20.41
C LEU A 375 12.91 21.14 -19.11
N PRO A 376 13.54 20.84 -17.96
CA PRO A 376 14.57 19.81 -17.79
C PRO A 376 13.97 18.40 -17.78
N PHE A 377 14.71 17.43 -18.33
CA PHE A 377 14.44 16.01 -18.16
C PHE A 377 15.50 15.42 -17.21
N ILE A 378 15.07 14.96 -16.04
CA ILE A 378 15.95 14.34 -15.04
C ILE A 378 15.29 13.07 -14.53
N THR A 379 16.05 11.97 -14.51
CA THR A 379 15.64 10.69 -13.93
C THR A 379 16.78 10.15 -13.09
N ASN A 380 16.47 9.72 -11.87
CA ASN A 380 17.38 8.99 -11.00
C ASN A 380 17.07 7.49 -11.01
N PHE A 381 16.19 7.04 -11.91
CA PHE A 381 15.67 5.66 -11.94
C PHE A 381 14.97 5.26 -10.64
N ASN A 382 14.41 6.22 -9.91
CA ASN A 382 13.62 5.95 -8.71
C ASN A 382 12.31 5.25 -9.08
N THR A 383 12.13 4.03 -8.60
CA THR A 383 10.96 3.19 -8.89
C THR A 383 9.73 3.55 -8.07
N GLY A 384 9.85 4.45 -7.09
CA GLY A 384 8.77 4.83 -6.16
C GLY A 384 8.78 4.02 -4.86
N SER A 385 9.76 3.13 -4.68
CA SER A 385 10.06 2.45 -3.43
C SER A 385 11.56 2.16 -3.31
N GLY A 386 12.00 1.78 -2.12
CA GLY A 386 13.36 1.32 -1.88
C GLY A 386 13.53 0.66 -0.53
N GLN A 387 14.57 -0.15 -0.39
CA GLN A 387 14.99 -0.69 0.92
C GLN A 387 15.58 0.41 1.80
N LYS A 388 16.18 1.42 1.17
CA LYS A 388 16.87 2.57 1.77
C LYS A 388 16.55 3.82 0.96
N TYR A 389 16.84 5.00 1.52
CA TYR A 389 16.71 6.26 0.79
C TYR A 389 18.06 6.99 0.74
N TYR A 390 18.42 7.46 -0.45
CA TYR A 390 19.66 8.14 -0.76
C TYR A 390 19.40 9.58 -1.20
N VAL A 391 20.27 10.49 -0.77
CA VAL A 391 20.33 11.87 -1.25
C VAL A 391 21.75 12.13 -1.72
N ARG A 392 21.92 12.33 -3.02
CA ARG A 392 23.21 12.52 -3.71
C ARG A 392 24.27 11.45 -3.37
N GLY A 393 23.83 10.20 -3.28
CA GLY A 393 24.67 9.04 -2.99
C GLY A 393 24.93 8.78 -1.50
N GLN A 394 24.45 9.65 -0.61
CA GLN A 394 24.50 9.41 0.84
C GLN A 394 23.21 8.73 1.29
N GLN A 395 23.33 7.60 1.98
CA GLN A 395 22.21 6.97 2.67
C GLN A 395 21.75 7.89 3.81
N VAL A 396 20.49 8.34 3.76
CA VAL A 396 19.86 9.20 4.79
C VAL A 396 18.71 8.51 5.52
N ARG A 397 18.36 7.29 5.10
CA ARG A 397 17.35 6.43 5.71
C ARG A 397 17.72 4.97 5.56
N ASP A 398 17.67 4.24 6.67
CA ASP A 398 17.95 2.79 6.75
C ASP A 398 16.68 1.97 7.02
N LYS A 399 15.59 2.30 6.33
CA LYS A 399 14.29 1.64 6.46
C LYS A 399 13.59 1.62 5.12
N GLY A 400 12.93 0.50 4.83
CA GLY A 400 12.08 0.33 3.66
C GLY A 400 11.04 1.46 3.55
N TRP A 401 10.69 1.79 2.31
CA TRP A 401 9.69 2.82 2.03
C TRP A 401 9.07 2.60 0.65
N ASN A 402 7.83 3.04 0.50
CA ASN A 402 7.20 3.31 -0.77
C ASN A 402 6.50 4.66 -0.70
N ASN A 403 6.67 5.47 -1.74
CA ASN A 403 5.84 6.62 -2.05
C ASN A 403 5.93 6.82 -3.56
N ARG A 404 4.89 6.36 -4.27
CA ARG A 404 4.86 6.37 -5.73
C ARG A 404 4.77 7.77 -6.33
N SER A 405 4.40 8.78 -5.52
CA SER A 405 4.58 10.18 -5.89
C SER A 405 6.04 10.55 -6.19
N LEU A 406 7.02 9.75 -5.72
CA LEU A 406 8.45 9.97 -5.95
C LEU A 406 9.01 9.17 -7.14
N GLN A 407 8.20 8.33 -7.80
CA GLN A 407 8.62 7.54 -8.96
C GLN A 407 9.07 8.47 -10.09
N ASP A 408 10.24 8.22 -10.68
CA ASP A 408 10.73 8.94 -11.85
C ASP A 408 10.14 8.35 -13.14
N ILE A 409 10.28 9.08 -14.25
CA ILE A 409 10.05 8.50 -15.57
C ILE A 409 11.17 7.48 -15.83
N LEU A 410 10.80 6.21 -15.92
CA LEU A 410 11.71 5.09 -16.17
C LEU A 410 11.93 4.87 -17.68
N PRO A 411 12.94 4.07 -18.09
CA PRO A 411 13.27 3.86 -19.50
C PRO A 411 12.07 3.42 -20.33
N THR A 412 11.89 4.09 -21.48
CA THR A 412 10.88 3.75 -22.49
C THR A 412 11.07 2.31 -22.97
N TRP A 413 12.33 1.91 -23.21
CA TRP A 413 12.67 0.58 -23.70
C TRP A 413 13.40 -0.23 -22.64
N ARG A 414 12.85 -1.40 -22.30
CA ARG A 414 13.39 -2.33 -21.29
C ARG A 414 13.36 -3.76 -21.84
N TRP A 415 14.44 -4.28 -22.40
CA TRP A 415 15.68 -3.60 -22.74
C TRP A 415 16.07 -3.87 -24.19
N ILE A 416 16.43 -2.80 -24.91
CA ILE A 416 17.11 -2.93 -26.21
C ILE A 416 18.61 -2.79 -25.92
N ALA A 417 19.28 -3.93 -25.76
CA ALA A 417 20.72 -4.03 -25.51
C ALA A 417 21.40 -4.71 -26.71
N ASP A 418 21.69 -3.93 -27.75
CA ASP A 418 22.22 -4.45 -29.01
C ASP A 418 23.73 -4.73 -28.87
N SER A 419 24.18 -5.92 -29.28
CA SER A 419 25.60 -6.31 -29.27
C SER A 419 25.91 -7.26 -30.44
N LYS A 420 27.15 -7.26 -30.91
CA LYS A 420 27.65 -8.28 -31.86
C LYS A 420 27.97 -9.62 -31.20
N GLY A 421 28.14 -9.62 -29.89
CA GLY A 421 28.35 -10.81 -29.06
C GLY A 421 27.31 -10.86 -27.94
N THR A 422 27.71 -11.32 -26.76
CA THR A 422 26.85 -11.31 -25.57
C THR A 422 26.76 -9.91 -24.98
N SER A 423 25.58 -9.29 -25.05
CA SER A 423 25.33 -7.97 -24.47
C SER A 423 25.55 -7.96 -22.95
N LEU A 424 25.92 -6.79 -22.41
CA LEU A 424 25.79 -6.53 -20.99
C LEU A 424 24.32 -6.60 -20.56
N THR A 425 24.09 -6.97 -19.31
CA THR A 425 22.76 -7.10 -18.71
C THR A 425 22.39 -5.83 -17.94
N PRO A 426 21.38 -5.07 -18.41
CA PRO A 426 20.78 -3.98 -17.65
C PRO A 426 19.72 -4.47 -16.66
N GLU A 427 19.71 -3.91 -15.46
CA GLU A 427 18.72 -4.16 -14.42
C GLU A 427 18.48 -2.92 -13.56
N LEU A 428 17.30 -2.80 -12.97
CA LEU A 428 17.07 -1.81 -11.90
C LEU A 428 17.58 -2.41 -10.59
N ASP A 429 18.31 -1.62 -9.81
CA ASP A 429 19.01 -2.06 -8.60
C ASP A 429 18.56 -1.21 -7.40
N TRP A 430 18.21 -1.87 -6.30
CA TRP A 430 17.77 -1.23 -5.05
C TRP A 430 18.85 -1.27 -3.95
N SER A 431 20.03 -1.83 -4.24
CA SER A 431 21.12 -1.96 -3.26
C SER A 431 21.91 -0.67 -3.05
N ASP A 432 21.96 0.21 -4.05
CA ASP A 432 22.61 1.53 -4.00
C ASP A 432 21.96 2.49 -5.00
N ALA A 433 21.91 3.77 -4.66
CA ALA A 433 21.26 4.80 -5.47
C ALA A 433 21.92 6.17 -5.29
N TYR A 434 21.81 7.02 -6.32
CA TYR A 434 22.22 8.42 -6.20
C TYR A 434 21.14 9.27 -5.54
N TYR A 435 19.87 9.07 -5.89
CA TYR A 435 18.75 9.78 -5.27
C TYR A 435 17.53 8.87 -5.21
N GLY A 436 16.81 8.84 -4.09
CA GLY A 436 15.67 7.95 -3.91
C GLY A 436 16.09 6.54 -3.49
N GLY A 437 15.52 5.51 -4.12
CA GLY A 437 15.63 4.12 -3.63
C GLY A 437 16.20 3.12 -4.64
N SER A 438 16.53 3.55 -5.86
CA SER A 438 17.02 2.66 -6.91
C SER A 438 17.89 3.38 -7.93
N SER A 439 18.69 2.60 -8.68
CA SER A 439 19.52 3.05 -9.81
C SER A 439 19.41 2.07 -10.99
N LEU A 440 20.03 2.40 -12.13
CA LEU A 440 20.20 1.47 -13.24
C LEU A 440 21.58 0.81 -13.16
N LYS A 441 21.65 -0.50 -12.99
CA LYS A 441 22.89 -1.27 -13.01
C LYS A 441 23.05 -1.94 -14.38
N VAL A 442 24.28 -1.92 -14.90
CA VAL A 442 24.65 -2.61 -16.14
C VAL A 442 25.89 -3.45 -15.84
N SER A 443 25.80 -4.77 -16.07
CA SER A 443 26.88 -5.69 -15.70
C SER A 443 27.07 -6.86 -16.66
N GLY A 444 28.25 -7.50 -16.63
CA GLY A 444 28.63 -8.63 -17.49
C GLY A 444 30.11 -8.57 -17.86
N ASP A 445 30.56 -9.39 -18.80
CA ASP A 445 31.90 -9.25 -19.38
C ASP A 445 31.88 -8.22 -20.50
N LEU A 446 32.83 -7.28 -20.52
CA LEU A 446 32.91 -6.23 -21.55
C LEU A 446 34.21 -6.37 -22.36
N SER A 447 34.09 -6.42 -23.69
CA SER A 447 35.18 -6.51 -24.65
C SER A 447 34.82 -5.77 -25.94
N HIS A 448 35.78 -5.64 -26.86
CA HIS A 448 35.53 -5.03 -28.16
C HIS A 448 34.43 -5.76 -28.97
N ASN A 449 34.39 -7.10 -28.89
CA ASN A 449 33.47 -7.92 -29.68
C ASN A 449 32.03 -7.90 -29.15
N ASN A 450 31.85 -7.54 -27.88
CA ASN A 450 30.54 -7.52 -27.25
C ASN A 450 30.18 -6.14 -26.66
N ALA A 451 30.77 -5.08 -27.23
CA ALA A 451 30.33 -3.72 -27.01
C ALA A 451 28.80 -3.62 -27.12
N THR A 452 28.18 -2.95 -26.16
CA THR A 452 26.72 -3.00 -25.96
C THR A 452 26.11 -1.61 -26.12
N HIS A 453 25.13 -1.49 -27.02
CA HIS A 453 24.30 -0.29 -27.21
C HIS A 453 22.97 -0.46 -26.48
N LEU A 454 22.82 0.21 -25.34
CA LEU A 454 21.63 0.18 -24.51
C LEU A 454 20.73 1.40 -24.80
N LYS A 455 19.64 1.21 -25.55
CA LYS A 455 18.68 2.30 -25.82
C LYS A 455 17.71 2.43 -24.65
N LEU A 456 17.52 3.66 -24.14
CA LEU A 456 16.75 3.88 -22.91
C LEU A 456 15.46 4.68 -23.14
N TYR A 457 15.57 5.89 -23.68
CA TYR A 457 14.45 6.83 -23.70
C TYR A 457 14.10 7.28 -25.11
N LYS A 458 12.80 7.26 -25.42
CA LYS A 458 12.19 8.05 -26.50
C LYS A 458 11.93 9.46 -25.98
N THR A 459 12.34 10.48 -26.72
CA THR A 459 12.26 11.88 -26.27
C THR A 459 11.80 12.81 -27.39
N ASP A 460 11.49 14.06 -27.04
CA ASP A 460 11.34 15.16 -27.98
C ASP A 460 11.88 16.44 -27.34
N LEU A 461 13.20 16.55 -27.27
CA LEU A 461 13.88 17.62 -26.54
C LEU A 461 14.66 18.52 -27.47
N LYS A 462 14.27 19.78 -27.57
CA LYS A 462 15.01 20.79 -28.35
C LYS A 462 16.29 21.22 -27.64
N ILE A 463 17.40 21.22 -28.37
CA ILE A 463 18.70 21.68 -27.86
C ILE A 463 18.82 23.19 -28.06
N GLU A 464 19.10 23.89 -26.97
CA GLU A 464 19.48 25.29 -26.93
C GLU A 464 20.98 25.45 -26.70
N ALA A 465 21.49 26.69 -26.82
CA ALA A 465 22.91 26.97 -26.59
C ALA A 465 23.37 26.65 -25.16
N SER A 466 22.45 26.73 -24.20
CA SER A 466 22.69 26.47 -22.79
C SER A 466 22.45 25.01 -22.38
N THR A 467 21.87 24.17 -23.24
CA THR A 467 21.52 22.79 -22.89
C THR A 467 22.78 21.97 -22.56
N LYS A 468 22.72 21.23 -21.46
CA LYS A 468 23.74 20.31 -20.97
C LYS A 468 23.10 18.95 -20.78
N LEU A 469 23.91 17.92 -21.05
CA LEU A 469 23.61 16.53 -20.75
C LEU A 469 24.59 16.08 -19.67
N SER A 470 24.10 15.47 -18.60
CA SER A 470 24.92 14.95 -17.51
C SER A 470 24.53 13.52 -17.18
N VAL A 471 25.53 12.71 -16.83
CA VAL A 471 25.36 11.34 -16.35
C VAL A 471 26.10 11.18 -15.03
N THR A 472 25.41 10.67 -14.02
CA THR A 472 25.97 10.36 -12.71
C THR A 472 26.09 8.86 -12.56
N TYR A 473 27.30 8.36 -12.33
CA TYR A 473 27.60 6.95 -12.31
C TYR A 473 28.53 6.56 -11.16
N LYS A 474 28.57 5.26 -10.83
CA LYS A 474 29.48 4.65 -9.86
C LYS A 474 29.98 3.31 -10.40
N THR A 475 31.29 3.09 -10.38
CA THR A 475 31.91 1.84 -10.86
C THR A 475 33.29 1.65 -10.22
N LEU A 476 33.68 0.39 -10.05
CA LEU A 476 35.05 0.01 -9.67
C LEU A 476 35.95 -0.28 -10.89
N ASN A 477 35.36 -0.42 -12.08
CA ASN A 477 36.06 -0.64 -13.35
C ASN A 477 36.32 0.70 -14.06
N LYS A 478 37.06 0.66 -15.19
CA LYS A 478 37.05 1.78 -16.15
C LYS A 478 35.63 2.02 -16.65
N PRO A 479 35.07 3.25 -16.61
CA PRO A 479 33.69 3.50 -17.00
C PRO A 479 33.34 2.99 -18.39
N SER A 480 34.24 3.13 -19.38
CA SER A 480 34.05 2.58 -20.73
C SER A 480 32.69 2.95 -21.33
N LEU A 481 32.23 4.17 -21.03
CA LEU A 481 30.85 4.62 -21.22
C LEU A 481 30.79 5.81 -22.17
N LYS A 482 29.79 5.81 -23.05
CA LYS A 482 29.37 6.94 -23.86
C LYS A 482 27.87 7.15 -23.73
N VAL A 483 27.41 8.39 -23.86
CA VAL A 483 25.98 8.69 -23.99
C VAL A 483 25.66 8.89 -25.46
N GLY A 484 24.71 8.12 -25.97
CA GLY A 484 24.26 8.18 -27.35
C GLY A 484 23.02 9.04 -27.52
N LEU A 485 22.96 9.81 -28.60
CA LEU A 485 21.81 10.65 -28.97
C LEU A 485 21.43 10.41 -30.43
N ALA A 486 20.14 10.23 -30.70
CA ALA A 486 19.58 10.32 -32.05
C ALA A 486 18.78 11.62 -32.19
N PHE A 487 18.75 12.18 -33.40
CA PHE A 487 18.11 13.46 -33.68
C PHE A 487 16.96 13.32 -34.68
N ALA A 488 15.99 14.23 -34.64
CA ALA A 488 14.81 14.17 -35.49
C ALA A 488 15.11 14.17 -37.01
N ASP A 489 16.24 14.75 -37.44
CA ASP A 489 16.69 14.73 -38.84
C ASP A 489 17.30 13.38 -39.27
N GLN A 490 17.77 12.57 -38.32
CA GLN A 490 18.37 11.25 -38.53
C GLN A 490 18.05 10.32 -37.35
N PRO A 491 16.77 9.90 -37.19
CA PRO A 491 16.31 9.19 -35.99
C PRO A 491 16.96 7.81 -35.78
N ASP A 492 17.46 7.19 -36.85
CA ASP A 492 18.11 5.88 -36.82
C ASP A 492 19.63 5.93 -36.61
N GLN A 493 20.22 7.13 -36.58
CA GLN A 493 21.67 7.32 -36.42
C GLN A 493 21.98 7.93 -35.06
N PHE A 494 22.76 7.20 -34.25
CA PHE A 494 23.24 7.69 -32.96
C PHE A 494 24.63 8.30 -33.11
N ILE A 495 24.78 9.51 -32.57
CA ILE A 495 26.10 10.03 -32.19
C ILE A 495 26.44 9.54 -30.78
N PHE A 496 27.72 9.40 -30.46
CA PHE A 496 28.16 8.97 -29.13
C PHE A 496 29.12 9.99 -28.51
N LEU A 497 28.79 10.45 -27.31
CA LEU A 497 29.56 11.42 -26.54
C LEU A 497 30.31 10.70 -25.42
N ASN A 498 31.63 10.80 -25.41
CA ASN A 498 32.48 10.08 -24.46
C ASN A 498 32.30 10.61 -23.03
N VAL A 499 32.06 9.69 -22.10
CA VAL A 499 32.26 9.96 -20.67
C VAL A 499 33.75 9.77 -20.38
N LYS A 500 34.35 10.69 -19.63
CA LYS A 500 35.78 10.59 -19.29
C LYS A 500 36.04 9.36 -18.44
N ASP A 501 37.15 8.67 -18.71
CA ASP A 501 37.63 7.56 -17.89
C ASP A 501 38.19 8.06 -16.55
N LYS A 502 37.28 8.46 -15.66
CA LYS A 502 37.58 8.76 -14.26
C LYS A 502 37.00 7.65 -13.39
N THR A 503 37.88 6.86 -12.80
CA THR A 503 37.52 5.95 -11.72
C THR A 503 37.46 6.74 -10.43
N ALA A 504 36.35 6.61 -9.71
CA ALA A 504 36.20 7.16 -8.37
C ALA A 504 35.41 6.15 -7.52
N PRO A 505 35.76 5.99 -6.23
CA PRO A 505 35.06 5.04 -5.35
C PRO A 505 33.61 5.44 -5.06
N GLY A 506 33.23 6.69 -5.32
CA GLY A 506 31.89 7.23 -5.11
C GLY A 506 31.18 7.66 -6.40
N TRP A 507 29.96 8.16 -6.24
CA TRP A 507 29.16 8.71 -7.33
C TRP A 507 29.85 9.90 -8.01
N THR A 508 30.01 9.82 -9.33
CA THR A 508 30.69 10.83 -10.15
C THR A 508 29.76 11.33 -11.23
N THR A 509 29.73 12.65 -11.45
CA THR A 509 28.92 13.27 -12.51
C THR A 509 29.82 13.83 -13.61
N GLU A 510 29.59 13.42 -14.85
CA GLU A 510 30.24 14.01 -16.03
C GLU A 510 29.19 14.80 -16.82
N THR A 511 29.56 16.00 -17.27
CA THR A 511 28.71 16.86 -18.10
C THR A 511 29.27 16.94 -19.52
N LEU A 512 28.44 16.58 -20.49
CA LEU A 512 28.74 16.46 -21.90
C LEU A 512 28.29 17.72 -22.67
N ASN A 513 29.11 18.13 -23.64
CA ASN A 513 28.88 19.36 -24.39
C ASN A 513 27.88 19.14 -25.54
N LEU A 514 26.72 19.82 -25.48
CA LEU A 514 25.71 19.79 -26.54
C LEU A 514 25.71 21.02 -27.46
N THR A 515 26.58 22.00 -27.23
CA THR A 515 26.66 23.22 -28.05
C THR A 515 26.76 22.93 -29.56
N PRO A 516 27.53 21.92 -30.04
CA PRO A 516 27.60 21.60 -31.48
C PRO A 516 26.26 21.18 -32.10
N TYR A 517 25.28 20.78 -31.30
CA TYR A 517 23.98 20.27 -31.75
C TYR A 517 22.84 21.27 -31.49
N LYS A 518 23.17 22.54 -31.18
CA LYS A 518 22.18 23.61 -30.98
C LYS A 518 21.17 23.64 -32.12
N GLY A 519 19.88 23.70 -31.77
CA GLY A 519 18.77 23.75 -32.72
C GLY A 519 18.26 22.37 -33.16
N LYS A 520 19.03 21.29 -32.96
CA LYS A 520 18.53 19.92 -33.17
C LYS A 520 17.52 19.52 -32.09
N ARG A 521 16.72 18.50 -32.39
CA ARG A 521 15.77 17.87 -31.46
C ARG A 521 16.23 16.45 -31.17
N ILE A 522 16.48 16.13 -29.90
CA ILE A 522 16.83 14.78 -29.44
C ILE A 522 15.56 13.94 -29.44
N VAL A 523 15.59 12.83 -30.18
CA VAL A 523 14.46 11.90 -30.27
C VAL A 523 14.70 10.57 -29.54
N ALA A 524 15.96 10.25 -29.25
CA ALA A 524 16.31 9.11 -28.42
C ALA A 524 17.59 9.36 -27.61
N VAL A 525 17.65 8.76 -26.43
CA VAL A 525 18.83 8.74 -25.56
C VAL A 525 19.21 7.29 -25.23
N SER A 526 20.50 6.97 -25.34
CA SER A 526 21.06 5.64 -25.08
C SER A 526 22.36 5.72 -24.30
N LEU A 527 22.82 4.58 -23.79
CA LEU A 527 24.17 4.37 -23.28
C LEU A 527 24.91 3.43 -24.22
N TYR A 528 26.21 3.60 -24.37
CA TYR A 528 27.05 2.72 -25.18
C TYR A 528 28.30 2.35 -24.39
N PHE A 529 28.55 1.05 -24.28
CA PHE A 529 29.64 0.49 -23.51
C PHE A 529 30.64 -0.16 -24.46
N ASP A 530 31.85 0.37 -24.52
CA ASP A 530 32.92 -0.18 -25.35
C ASP A 530 34.31 0.05 -24.77
N THR A 531 35.19 -0.88 -25.11
CA THR A 531 36.56 -0.92 -24.61
C THR A 531 37.46 -1.59 -25.65
N LYS A 532 38.75 -1.27 -25.61
CA LYS A 532 39.77 -1.99 -26.37
C LYS A 532 40.26 -3.24 -25.63
N ASP A 533 40.30 -3.17 -24.30
CA ASP A 533 40.74 -4.26 -23.42
C ASP A 533 39.54 -5.08 -22.95
N THR A 534 39.72 -6.37 -22.65
CA THR A 534 38.64 -7.15 -21.99
C THR A 534 38.58 -6.80 -20.50
N ILE A 535 37.37 -6.52 -20.01
CA ILE A 535 37.05 -6.26 -18.60
C ILE A 535 36.07 -7.36 -18.16
N SER A 536 36.58 -8.36 -17.45
CA SER A 536 35.75 -9.38 -16.83
C SER A 536 34.96 -8.80 -15.65
N ASN A 537 33.72 -9.26 -15.45
CA ASN A 537 32.84 -8.79 -14.39
C ASN A 537 32.71 -7.26 -14.37
N TYR A 538 32.62 -6.63 -15.53
CA TYR A 538 32.32 -5.20 -15.66
C TYR A 538 30.99 -4.91 -14.94
N SER A 539 30.97 -3.87 -14.11
CA SER A 539 29.76 -3.40 -13.45
C SER A 539 29.79 -1.88 -13.29
N ILE A 540 28.71 -1.23 -13.69
CA ILE A 540 28.49 0.20 -13.50
C ILE A 540 27.05 0.45 -13.06
N GLN A 541 26.87 1.36 -12.12
CA GLN A 541 25.56 1.90 -11.76
C GLN A 541 25.42 3.32 -12.31
N ILE A 542 24.25 3.62 -12.87
CA ILE A 542 23.84 4.92 -13.35
C ILE A 542 22.74 5.41 -12.42
N GLY A 543 23.05 6.45 -11.65
CA GLY A 543 22.18 6.97 -10.61
C GLY A 543 21.43 8.22 -11.04
N GLN A 544 21.87 8.90 -12.11
CA GLN A 544 21.12 10.00 -12.71
C GLN A 544 21.47 10.17 -14.19
N LEU A 545 20.45 10.48 -14.99
CA LEU A 545 20.57 11.05 -16.33
C LEU A 545 19.82 12.37 -16.37
N SER A 546 20.48 13.45 -16.81
CA SER A 546 19.91 14.80 -16.82
C SER A 546 20.16 15.51 -18.15
N ILE A 547 19.13 16.13 -18.72
CA ILE A 547 19.20 17.06 -19.86
C ILE A 547 18.49 18.35 -19.45
N GLN A 548 19.22 19.46 -19.39
CA GLN A 548 18.71 20.72 -18.85
C GLN A 548 19.46 21.95 -19.37
N ASN A 549 18.86 23.13 -19.33
CA ASN A 549 19.48 24.38 -19.76
C ASN A 549 20.31 25.02 -18.65
N ALA A 550 21.64 25.13 -18.81
CA ALA A 550 22.55 25.67 -17.79
C ALA A 550 22.26 27.13 -17.40
N ASN A 551 21.64 27.90 -18.28
CA ASN A 551 21.37 29.32 -18.04
C ASN A 551 20.09 29.56 -17.24
N ASP A 552 19.24 28.55 -17.03
CA ASP A 552 18.11 28.74 -16.13
C ASP A 552 18.69 28.84 -14.71
N PRO A 553 18.45 29.96 -14.00
CA PRO A 553 19.05 30.19 -12.71
C PRO A 553 18.61 29.07 -11.78
N VAL A 554 19.60 28.37 -11.21
CA VAL A 554 19.32 27.41 -10.16
C VAL A 554 19.03 28.17 -8.89
N LYS A 555 17.74 28.44 -8.69
CA LYS A 555 17.30 29.20 -7.53
C LYS A 555 17.28 28.26 -6.33
N THR A 556 18.10 28.58 -5.33
CA THR A 556 17.93 28.01 -3.99
C THR A 556 16.53 28.37 -3.51
N LEU A 557 15.70 27.36 -3.27
CA LEU A 557 14.34 27.59 -2.80
C LEU A 557 14.38 28.18 -1.38
N PRO A 558 13.51 29.15 -1.06
CA PRO A 558 13.39 29.65 0.30
C PRO A 558 12.80 28.58 1.24
N ALA A 559 12.95 28.79 2.55
CA ALA A 559 12.32 27.95 3.54
C ALA A 559 10.79 27.97 3.39
N VAL A 560 10.13 26.84 3.68
CA VAL A 560 8.66 26.79 3.69
C VAL A 560 8.10 27.71 4.76
N ARG A 561 6.98 28.36 4.44
CA ARG A 561 6.29 29.30 5.33
C ARG A 561 5.18 28.59 6.08
N GLU A 562 4.85 29.10 7.27
CA GLU A 562 3.72 28.62 8.07
C GLU A 562 3.79 27.11 8.36
N LEU A 563 5.01 26.56 8.50
CA LEU A 563 5.20 25.17 8.90
C LEU A 563 4.66 24.96 10.33
N LYS A 564 3.69 24.07 10.45
CA LYS A 564 3.05 23.74 11.73
C LYS A 564 2.83 22.24 11.87
N VAL A 565 2.76 21.81 13.13
CA VAL A 565 2.23 20.50 13.52
C VAL A 565 0.72 20.71 13.69
N SER A 566 -0.06 20.25 12.72
CA SER A 566 -1.53 20.37 12.78
C SER A 566 -2.11 19.46 13.87
N HIS A 567 -1.52 18.29 14.05
CA HIS A 567 -1.91 17.28 15.03
C HIS A 567 -0.68 16.50 15.48
N SER A 568 -0.66 16.07 16.74
CA SER A 568 0.29 15.09 17.27
C SER A 568 -0.45 14.10 18.16
N ASP A 569 -0.01 12.85 18.16
CA ASP A 569 -0.51 11.80 19.06
C ASP A 569 0.66 11.12 19.75
N PHE A 570 0.45 10.67 20.99
CA PHE A 570 1.49 10.01 21.77
C PHE A 570 0.95 8.76 22.45
N ARG A 571 1.64 7.64 22.24
CA ARG A 571 1.36 6.37 22.92
C ARG A 571 2.43 6.10 23.97
N ASP A 572 1.98 5.80 25.19
CA ASP A 572 2.79 5.45 26.36
C ASP A 572 3.84 6.50 26.75
N GLY A 573 3.80 7.71 26.16
CA GLY A 573 4.83 8.73 26.30
C GLY A 573 6.17 8.40 25.64
N ILE A 574 6.20 7.35 24.80
CA ILE A 574 7.41 6.84 24.10
C ILE A 574 7.25 6.86 22.58
N TYR A 575 6.04 6.66 22.06
CA TYR A 575 5.80 6.71 20.62
C TYR A 575 5.01 7.97 20.28
N GLY A 576 5.32 8.58 19.14
CA GLY A 576 4.70 9.83 18.72
C GLY A 576 4.52 9.94 17.22
N ASP A 577 3.31 10.31 16.81
CA ASP A 577 2.93 10.57 15.42
C ASP A 577 2.64 12.05 15.22
N ALA A 578 2.75 12.55 13.99
CA ALA A 578 2.37 13.93 13.69
C ALA A 578 1.83 14.14 12.28
N ARG A 579 0.97 15.15 12.12
CA ARG A 579 0.54 15.66 10.82
C ARG A 579 1.14 17.05 10.61
N LEU A 580 2.02 17.18 9.62
CA LEU A 580 2.63 18.45 9.24
C LEU A 580 1.85 19.11 8.11
N GLU A 581 1.79 20.44 8.15
CA GLU A 581 1.24 21.28 7.09
C GLU A 581 2.10 22.54 6.96
N TRP A 582 2.30 23.00 5.72
CA TRP A 582 2.95 24.27 5.43
C TRP A 582 2.33 24.92 4.20
N LYS A 583 2.60 26.21 4.01
CA LYS A 583 2.16 26.92 2.82
C LYS A 583 3.00 26.52 1.59
N PRO A 584 2.39 26.15 0.46
CA PRO A 584 3.11 25.94 -0.80
C PRO A 584 3.98 27.14 -1.17
N LEU A 585 5.13 26.88 -1.79
CA LEU A 585 5.98 27.94 -2.33
C LEU A 585 5.40 28.44 -3.65
N ASP A 586 5.57 29.73 -3.94
CA ASP A 586 5.17 30.34 -5.22
C ASP A 586 6.12 29.94 -6.39
N GLN A 587 7.06 29.03 -6.14
CA GLN A 587 8.07 28.54 -7.08
C GLN A 587 7.85 27.05 -7.31
N GLN A 588 8.27 26.53 -8.47
CA GLN A 588 8.15 25.11 -8.78
C GLN A 588 9.02 24.28 -7.83
N VAL A 589 8.35 23.49 -6.97
CA VAL A 589 8.96 22.52 -6.08
C VAL A 589 8.79 21.13 -6.69
N LYS A 590 9.86 20.35 -6.71
CA LYS A 590 9.84 18.95 -7.15
C LYS A 590 9.23 18.07 -6.06
N GLN A 591 9.74 18.22 -4.84
CA GLN A 591 9.31 17.52 -3.64
C GLN A 591 9.81 18.23 -2.37
N TYR A 592 9.35 17.78 -1.22
CA TYR A 592 9.83 18.15 0.10
C TYR A 592 10.43 16.93 0.79
N GLU A 593 11.52 17.13 1.51
CA GLU A 593 12.15 16.13 2.37
C GLU A 593 11.90 16.49 3.83
N ILE A 594 11.44 15.51 4.61
CA ILE A 594 11.09 15.66 6.01
C ILE A 594 12.08 14.88 6.85
N TYR A 595 12.79 15.57 7.73
CA TYR A 595 13.79 15.00 8.62
C TYR A 595 13.38 15.14 10.08
N ARG A 596 13.75 14.16 10.89
CA ARG A 596 13.85 14.31 12.34
C ARG A 596 15.28 14.68 12.70
N VAL A 597 15.45 15.71 13.52
CA VAL A 597 16.74 16.02 14.15
C VAL A 597 16.80 15.26 15.48
N LEU A 598 17.78 14.38 15.62
CA LEU A 598 17.99 13.56 16.81
C LEU A 598 18.67 14.36 17.92
N PRO A 599 18.64 13.88 19.19
CA PRO A 599 19.26 14.60 20.32
C PRO A 599 20.76 14.89 20.16
N ASP A 600 21.49 14.06 19.41
CA ASP A 600 22.92 14.26 19.10
C ASP A 600 23.18 15.27 17.95
N GLY A 601 22.11 15.82 17.36
CA GLY A 601 22.15 16.75 16.24
C GLY A 601 22.22 16.08 14.86
N SER A 602 22.31 14.75 14.79
CA SER A 602 22.20 14.02 13.52
C SER A 602 20.78 14.06 12.98
N GLU A 603 20.62 13.77 11.69
CA GLU A 603 19.33 13.85 11.01
C GLU A 603 18.97 12.53 10.35
N VAL A 604 17.70 12.15 10.47
CA VAL A 604 17.15 10.96 9.81
C VAL A 604 15.97 11.37 8.94
N LEU A 605 15.97 10.93 7.68
CA LEU A 605 14.86 11.18 6.76
C LEU A 605 13.64 10.33 7.15
N LEU A 606 12.56 11.00 7.50
CA LEU A 606 11.27 10.40 7.80
C LEU A 606 10.48 10.07 6.52
N GLY A 607 10.67 10.85 5.46
CA GLY A 607 10.12 10.60 4.14
C GLY A 607 10.20 11.83 3.24
N ALA A 608 9.64 11.71 2.05
CA ALA A 608 9.52 12.80 1.11
C ALA A 608 8.15 12.79 0.42
N THR A 609 7.68 13.95 -0.02
CA THR A 609 6.37 14.11 -0.68
C THR A 609 6.36 15.34 -1.59
N PRO A 610 5.67 15.33 -2.75
CA PRO A 610 5.41 16.55 -3.52
C PRO A 610 4.29 17.41 -2.92
N ASN A 611 3.60 16.91 -1.89
CA ASN A 611 2.51 17.62 -1.24
C ASN A 611 3.04 18.57 -0.15
N HIS A 612 2.20 19.52 0.26
CA HIS A 612 2.50 20.51 1.31
C HIS A 612 1.94 20.09 2.68
N VAL A 613 1.53 18.83 2.78
CA VAL A 613 1.18 18.12 3.99
C VAL A 613 1.92 16.79 4.02
N PHE A 614 2.30 16.36 5.22
CA PHE A 614 3.00 15.09 5.42
C PHE A 614 2.62 14.47 6.76
N TYR A 615 2.26 13.19 6.73
CA TYR A 615 2.12 12.40 7.94
C TYR A 615 3.50 11.87 8.34
N VAL A 616 3.94 12.25 9.54
CA VAL A 616 5.13 11.72 10.17
C VAL A 616 4.75 10.40 10.83
N PRO A 617 5.25 9.26 10.30
CA PRO A 617 4.97 7.96 10.88
C PRO A 617 5.62 7.82 12.25
N GLU A 618 5.14 6.85 13.02
CA GLU A 618 5.46 6.65 14.42
C GLU A 618 6.95 6.79 14.72
N MET A 619 7.28 7.84 15.45
CA MET A 619 8.62 8.10 15.97
C MET A 619 8.74 7.47 17.35
N ARG A 620 9.84 6.77 17.59
CA ARG A 620 10.22 6.37 18.96
C ARG A 620 11.02 7.49 19.62
N ARG A 621 10.63 7.89 20.83
CA ARG A 621 11.35 8.82 21.70
C ARG A 621 12.74 8.27 21.99
N ILE A 622 13.75 9.13 21.89
CA ILE A 622 15.14 8.78 22.21
C ILE A 622 15.43 9.28 23.61
N ASP A 623 15.90 8.37 24.46
CA ASP A 623 16.14 8.60 25.87
C ASP A 623 14.97 9.32 26.55
N LYS A 624 15.23 10.47 27.17
CA LYS A 624 14.27 11.31 27.89
C LYS A 624 14.10 12.67 27.22
N GLU A 625 14.29 12.74 25.90
CA GLU A 625 14.15 14.00 25.16
C GLU A 625 12.78 14.63 25.44
N THR A 626 12.73 15.94 25.67
CA THR A 626 11.48 16.66 25.95
C THR A 626 10.88 17.30 24.70
N LEU A 627 11.71 17.48 23.66
CA LEU A 627 11.35 18.11 22.40
C LEU A 627 12.00 17.33 21.26
N THR A 628 11.24 17.03 20.20
CA THR A 628 11.79 16.59 18.92
C THR A 628 11.61 17.70 17.88
N ALA A 629 12.65 17.98 17.10
CA ALA A 629 12.56 18.91 15.98
C ALA A 629 12.32 18.15 14.66
N LEU A 630 11.35 18.64 13.89
CA LEU A 630 11.03 18.19 12.55
C LEU A 630 11.42 19.29 11.56
N LYS A 631 12.22 18.91 10.56
CA LYS A 631 12.77 19.81 9.55
C LYS A 631 12.19 19.49 8.18
N VAL A 632 11.73 20.51 7.46
CA VAL A 632 11.22 20.40 6.09
C VAL A 632 12.13 21.16 5.14
N VAL A 633 12.58 20.49 4.08
CA VAL A 633 13.47 21.05 3.05
C VAL A 633 12.80 20.93 1.69
N ALA A 634 12.60 22.06 1.00
CA ALA A 634 12.06 22.06 -0.36
C ALA A 634 13.15 21.71 -1.38
N ILE A 635 12.82 20.85 -2.35
CA ILE A 635 13.72 20.38 -3.40
C ILE A 635 13.28 20.96 -4.74
N ASN A 636 14.20 21.60 -5.47
CA ASN A 636 13.87 22.18 -6.78
C ASN A 636 13.86 21.13 -7.91
N GLY A 637 13.48 21.56 -9.12
CA GLY A 637 13.45 20.70 -10.30
C GLY A 637 14.79 20.08 -10.73
N ARG A 638 15.92 20.46 -10.10
CA ARG A 638 17.27 19.93 -10.33
C ARG A 638 17.77 19.03 -9.19
N TYR A 639 16.87 18.60 -8.30
CA TYR A 639 17.22 17.83 -7.11
C TYR A 639 18.19 18.57 -6.17
N GLU A 640 18.05 19.89 -6.09
CA GLU A 640 18.80 20.70 -5.12
C GLU A 640 17.95 21.12 -3.92
N GLN A 641 18.51 20.86 -2.74
CA GLN A 641 17.96 21.27 -1.45
C GLN A 641 17.98 22.80 -1.30
N GLY A 642 16.81 23.36 -0.97
CA GLY A 642 16.65 24.75 -0.58
C GLY A 642 16.97 24.98 0.90
N GLN A 643 16.51 26.12 1.42
CA GLN A 643 16.61 26.44 2.84
C GLN A 643 15.62 25.59 3.66
N ALA A 644 16.04 25.23 4.87
CA ALA A 644 15.23 24.44 5.79
C ALA A 644 14.29 25.32 6.63
N SER A 645 13.13 24.77 6.97
CA SER A 645 12.26 25.26 8.05
C SER A 645 12.10 24.16 9.10
N SER A 646 11.96 24.52 10.37
CA SER A 646 11.81 23.55 11.46
C SER A 646 10.67 23.90 12.38
N VAL A 647 10.00 22.87 12.88
CA VAL A 647 8.98 22.95 13.94
C VAL A 647 9.35 21.95 15.05
N LYS A 648 8.97 22.25 16.29
CA LYS A 648 9.22 21.38 17.43
C LYS A 648 7.91 20.74 17.91
N ILE A 649 8.00 19.49 18.30
CA ILE A 649 6.96 18.74 18.99
C ILE A 649 7.42 18.53 20.43
N SER A 650 6.55 18.81 21.39
CA SER A 650 6.80 18.52 22.81
C SER A 650 6.31 17.13 23.15
N TRP A 651 7.21 16.28 23.64
CA TRP A 651 6.81 15.00 24.21
C TRP A 651 6.06 15.21 25.52
N PRO A 652 5.10 14.33 25.87
CA PRO A 652 4.56 14.27 27.21
C PRO A 652 5.66 13.95 28.24
N ALA A 653 5.33 14.07 29.52
CA ALA A 653 6.24 13.65 30.60
C ALA A 653 6.73 12.23 30.36
N TYR A 654 8.01 11.96 30.64
CA TYR A 654 8.55 10.60 30.51
C TYR A 654 7.80 9.67 31.47
N PRO A 655 7.24 8.55 30.99
CA PRO A 655 6.35 7.70 31.77
C PRO A 655 7.10 7.01 32.92
N LYS A 656 6.36 6.77 34.00
CA LYS A 656 6.80 5.80 35.03
C LYS A 656 6.63 4.39 34.46
N PRO A 657 7.45 3.42 34.89
CA PRO A 657 7.22 2.03 34.56
C PRO A 657 5.86 1.58 35.10
N ILE A 658 5.21 0.65 34.40
CA ILE A 658 4.11 -0.16 34.92
C ILE A 658 4.65 -1.57 35.09
N ALA A 659 4.63 -2.09 36.31
CA ALA A 659 5.18 -3.39 36.63
C ALA A 659 4.18 -4.49 36.27
N GLU A 660 4.62 -5.48 35.49
CA GLU A 660 3.81 -6.65 35.16
C GLU A 660 4.73 -7.85 34.94
N PHE A 661 4.25 -9.06 35.25
CA PHE A 661 4.99 -10.28 35.04
C PHE A 661 4.12 -11.51 34.91
N LYS A 662 4.66 -12.59 34.34
CA LYS A 662 4.04 -13.91 34.39
C LYS A 662 5.01 -14.97 34.90
N ALA A 663 4.45 -16.07 35.37
CA ALA A 663 5.16 -17.31 35.66
C ALA A 663 4.86 -18.34 34.57
N ASP A 664 5.80 -19.21 34.25
CA ASP A 664 5.56 -20.35 33.36
C ASP A 664 4.65 -21.41 34.01
N ARG A 665 4.76 -21.56 35.33
CA ARG A 665 3.96 -22.48 36.16
C ARG A 665 3.60 -21.84 37.49
N THR A 666 2.40 -22.10 37.95
CA THR A 666 1.86 -21.59 39.23
C THR A 666 1.52 -22.71 40.22
N LEU A 667 1.43 -23.96 39.74
CA LEU A 667 1.33 -25.16 40.56
C LEU A 667 2.55 -26.05 40.32
N VAL A 668 3.35 -26.26 41.37
CA VAL A 668 4.62 -27.00 41.30
C VAL A 668 4.78 -27.97 42.47
N ALA A 669 5.58 -29.01 42.29
CA ALA A 669 5.95 -29.91 43.36
C ALA A 669 7.08 -29.31 44.22
N PRO A 670 7.21 -29.71 45.50
CA PRO A 670 8.32 -29.27 46.34
C PRO A 670 9.68 -29.53 45.69
N GLY A 671 10.51 -28.48 45.58
CA GLY A 671 11.84 -28.51 45.00
C GLY A 671 11.89 -28.23 43.50
N GLU A 672 10.75 -28.03 42.84
CA GLU A 672 10.71 -27.56 41.45
C GLU A 672 10.98 -26.04 41.35
N SER A 673 11.45 -25.64 40.17
CA SER A 673 11.72 -24.24 39.83
C SER A 673 10.63 -23.66 38.95
N VAL A 674 10.34 -22.38 39.16
CA VAL A 674 9.43 -21.55 38.37
C VAL A 674 10.24 -20.48 37.64
N ASN A 675 9.99 -20.31 36.34
CA ASN A 675 10.57 -19.24 35.54
C ASN A 675 9.62 -18.05 35.51
N PHE A 676 10.10 -16.88 35.94
CA PHE A 676 9.34 -15.64 35.84
C PHE A 676 9.80 -14.83 34.63
N THR A 677 8.84 -14.29 33.89
CA THR A 677 9.07 -13.41 32.75
C THR A 677 8.54 -12.03 33.08
N ASP A 678 9.41 -11.02 33.01
CA ASP A 678 9.04 -9.62 33.09
C ASP A 678 8.20 -9.21 31.87
N LEU A 679 7.08 -8.55 32.13
CA LEU A 679 6.18 -7.95 31.16
C LEU A 679 5.99 -6.45 31.44
N SER A 680 6.81 -5.87 32.32
CA SER A 680 6.74 -4.44 32.65
C SER A 680 6.96 -3.60 31.40
N THR A 681 6.40 -2.40 31.38
CA THR A 681 6.53 -1.46 30.25
C THR A 681 8.00 -1.24 29.88
N GLU A 682 8.28 -0.99 28.60
CA GLU A 682 9.65 -0.94 28.05
C GLU A 682 10.56 0.14 28.67
N VAL A 683 9.98 1.07 29.42
CA VAL A 683 10.69 2.18 30.08
C VAL A 683 11.31 1.80 31.41
N THR A 684 11.17 0.52 31.81
CA THR A 684 11.78 -0.05 33.01
C THR A 684 13.30 -0.12 32.84
N GLU A 685 14.04 0.47 33.79
CA GLU A 685 15.51 0.48 33.81
C GLU A 685 16.05 -0.51 34.86
N GLU A 686 15.30 -0.76 35.94
CA GLU A 686 15.69 -1.64 37.05
C GLU A 686 14.52 -2.50 37.53
N TRP A 687 14.82 -3.73 37.98
CA TRP A 687 13.86 -4.68 38.54
C TRP A 687 14.22 -5.06 39.98
N SER A 688 13.23 -5.16 40.86
CA SER A 688 13.39 -5.69 42.21
C SER A 688 12.27 -6.68 42.52
N TRP A 689 12.63 -7.95 42.62
CA TRP A 689 11.72 -9.06 42.90
C TRP A 689 11.76 -9.48 44.36
N SER A 690 10.62 -9.90 44.89
CA SER A 690 10.51 -10.64 46.15
C SER A 690 9.66 -11.88 45.98
N PHE A 691 10.20 -13.02 46.41
CA PHE A 691 9.56 -14.33 46.34
C PHE A 691 9.38 -14.87 47.76
N GLU A 692 8.14 -14.91 48.24
CA GLU A 692 7.84 -15.47 49.56
C GLU A 692 8.21 -16.96 49.58
N SER A 693 9.12 -17.36 50.48
CA SER A 693 9.66 -18.73 50.59
C SER A 693 10.35 -19.30 49.33
N GLY A 694 10.64 -18.45 48.34
CA GLY A 694 11.43 -18.81 47.16
C GLY A 694 12.93 -18.79 47.44
N SER A 695 13.70 -19.57 46.67
CA SER A 695 15.16 -19.54 46.66
C SER A 695 15.67 -19.26 45.24
N PRO A 696 16.29 -18.08 44.99
CA PRO A 696 16.54 -16.99 45.94
C PRO A 696 15.27 -16.23 46.34
N ALA A 697 15.27 -15.63 47.54
CA ALA A 697 14.11 -14.87 48.07
C ALA A 697 13.93 -13.47 47.45
N VAL A 698 14.97 -12.94 46.81
CA VAL A 698 14.95 -11.67 46.07
C VAL A 698 15.79 -11.81 44.80
N SER A 699 15.50 -11.00 43.79
CA SER A 699 16.30 -10.94 42.56
C SER A 699 16.24 -9.56 41.92
N THR A 700 17.28 -9.20 41.17
CA THR A 700 17.31 -8.01 40.28
C THR A 700 17.41 -8.39 38.80
N SER A 701 17.43 -9.69 38.48
CA SER A 701 17.41 -10.16 37.10
C SER A 701 16.06 -9.85 36.46
N LYS A 702 16.06 -9.49 35.17
CA LYS A 702 14.83 -9.26 34.41
C LYS A 702 13.90 -10.48 34.42
N ASN A 703 14.44 -11.68 34.19
CA ASN A 703 13.68 -12.94 34.18
C ASN A 703 14.30 -13.94 35.17
N PRO A 704 13.94 -13.92 36.46
CA PRO A 704 14.53 -14.81 37.46
C PRO A 704 13.93 -16.22 37.42
N VAL A 705 14.74 -17.19 37.86
CA VAL A 705 14.32 -18.57 38.11
C VAL A 705 14.37 -18.82 39.61
N VAL A 706 13.29 -19.34 40.18
CA VAL A 706 13.13 -19.48 41.63
C VAL A 706 12.64 -20.86 42.00
N THR A 707 13.32 -21.51 42.95
CA THR A 707 12.94 -22.83 43.46
C THR A 707 12.09 -22.68 44.73
N PHE A 708 10.99 -23.43 44.83
CA PHE A 708 10.14 -23.46 46.02
C PHE A 708 10.17 -24.86 46.67
N ASN A 709 10.78 -24.94 47.85
CA ASN A 709 11.12 -26.23 48.48
C ASN A 709 10.06 -26.81 49.41
N GLN A 710 9.09 -26.00 49.84
CA GLN A 710 8.09 -26.38 50.85
C GLN A 710 6.68 -26.22 50.30
N GLU A 711 5.77 -27.12 50.68
CA GLU A 711 4.35 -27.00 50.34
C GLU A 711 3.76 -25.74 50.98
N GLY A 712 2.95 -25.01 50.22
CA GLY A 712 2.42 -23.72 50.64
C GLY A 712 1.88 -22.89 49.49
N ILE A 713 1.33 -21.74 49.82
CA ILE A 713 0.80 -20.76 48.86
C ILE A 713 1.58 -19.46 49.09
N TYR A 714 2.22 -18.95 48.04
CA TYR A 714 3.21 -17.89 48.15
C TYR A 714 2.88 -16.70 47.25
N ASN A 715 3.13 -15.50 47.77
CA ASN A 715 3.02 -14.25 47.03
C ASN A 715 4.32 -13.97 46.25
N VAL A 716 4.19 -13.28 45.13
CA VAL A 716 5.32 -12.77 44.35
C VAL A 716 5.11 -11.31 44.06
N SER A 717 6.14 -10.49 44.28
CA SER A 717 6.11 -9.07 43.90
C SER A 717 7.27 -8.69 42.99
N LEU A 718 6.99 -7.72 42.11
CA LEU A 718 7.95 -7.07 41.24
C LEU A 718 7.79 -5.56 41.39
N THR A 719 8.90 -4.87 41.64
CA THR A 719 9.01 -3.41 41.50
C THR A 719 9.83 -3.09 40.26
N ALA A 720 9.25 -2.33 39.34
CA ALA A 720 9.88 -1.82 38.13
C ALA A 720 10.21 -0.33 38.35
N THR A 721 11.46 0.08 38.11
CA THR A 721 11.95 1.42 38.41
C THR A 721 12.64 2.07 37.22
N ASN A 722 12.47 3.39 37.09
CA ASN A 722 13.30 4.26 36.25
C ASN A 722 13.46 5.63 36.94
N SER A 723 14.20 6.55 36.31
CA SER A 723 14.40 7.89 36.91
C SER A 723 13.13 8.73 37.14
N SER A 724 12.02 8.40 36.48
CA SER A 724 10.74 9.10 36.63
C SER A 724 9.87 8.54 37.76
N GLY A 725 10.22 7.36 38.29
CA GLY A 725 9.56 6.74 39.43
C GLY A 725 9.59 5.21 39.36
N GLN A 726 8.73 4.59 40.15
CA GLN A 726 8.58 3.14 40.19
C GLN A 726 7.11 2.76 40.26
N ASP A 727 6.82 1.51 39.88
CA ASP A 727 5.55 0.84 40.13
C ASP A 727 5.82 -0.54 40.72
N THR A 728 4.89 -1.01 41.56
CA THR A 728 5.03 -2.30 42.26
C THR A 728 3.75 -3.10 42.09
N ILE A 729 3.87 -4.30 41.52
CA ILE A 729 2.79 -5.28 41.45
C ILE A 729 3.06 -6.43 42.43
N MET A 730 2.03 -6.86 43.15
CA MET A 730 2.05 -8.05 44.00
C MET A 730 0.93 -8.99 43.57
N LYS A 731 1.29 -10.16 43.05
CA LYS A 731 0.34 -11.23 42.76
C LYS A 731 0.23 -12.12 43.99
N LYS A 732 -0.91 -12.00 44.68
CA LYS A 732 -1.19 -12.78 45.89
C LYS A 732 -1.51 -14.23 45.53
N ALA A 733 -1.05 -15.17 46.38
CA ALA A 733 -1.30 -16.59 46.23
C ALA A 733 -0.98 -17.13 44.82
N LEU A 734 0.04 -16.56 44.16
CA LEU A 734 0.36 -16.89 42.78
C LEU A 734 0.95 -18.30 42.66
N ILE A 735 1.87 -18.67 43.55
CA ILE A 735 2.55 -19.96 43.51
C ILE A 735 1.95 -20.87 44.57
N THR A 736 1.42 -22.01 44.14
CA THR A 736 1.02 -23.12 45.01
C THR A 736 2.01 -24.26 44.86
N VAL A 737 2.62 -24.66 45.97
CA VAL A 737 3.50 -25.82 46.03
C VAL A 737 2.74 -26.97 46.68
N SER A 738 2.56 -28.05 45.94
CA SER A 738 1.82 -29.24 46.39
C SER A 738 2.43 -30.50 45.80
N LYS A 739 2.53 -31.57 46.58
CA LYS A 739 2.92 -32.90 46.08
C LYS A 739 1.95 -33.44 45.03
N GLU A 740 0.73 -32.92 44.98
CA GLU A 740 -0.28 -33.30 43.98
C GLU A 740 -0.02 -32.66 42.61
N ALA A 741 0.94 -31.74 42.46
CA ALA A 741 1.22 -31.07 41.19
C ALA A 741 1.52 -32.04 40.02
N GLY A 742 2.04 -33.24 40.30
CA GLY A 742 2.25 -34.29 39.30
C GLY A 742 0.97 -34.95 38.76
N ALA A 743 -0.20 -34.67 39.36
CA ALA A 743 -1.50 -35.21 38.96
C ALA A 743 -2.30 -34.28 38.02
N VAL A 744 -1.73 -33.13 37.64
CA VAL A 744 -2.35 -32.16 36.73
C VAL A 744 -2.62 -32.80 35.36
N LYS A 745 -3.83 -32.59 34.83
CA LYS A 745 -4.29 -33.10 33.53
C LYS A 745 -5.19 -32.11 32.82
N ASN A 746 -5.38 -32.27 31.51
CA ASN A 746 -6.39 -31.54 30.75
C ASN A 746 -7.80 -32.02 31.17
N LEU A 747 -8.50 -31.19 31.93
CA LEU A 747 -9.84 -31.40 32.45
C LEU A 747 -10.92 -31.15 31.40
N ALA A 748 -10.63 -30.35 30.36
CA ALA A 748 -11.58 -30.01 29.30
C ALA A 748 -11.73 -31.10 28.24
N LEU A 749 -10.75 -31.99 28.10
CA LEU A 749 -10.73 -33.01 27.05
C LEU A 749 -12.01 -33.85 27.03
N GLY A 750 -12.74 -33.79 25.92
CA GLY A 750 -14.00 -34.49 25.68
C GLY A 750 -15.19 -34.01 26.53
N LYS A 751 -15.10 -32.85 27.16
CA LYS A 751 -16.17 -32.31 28.01
C LYS A 751 -17.27 -31.60 27.20
N PRO A 752 -18.49 -31.49 27.75
CA PRO A 752 -19.54 -30.68 27.13
C PRO A 752 -19.10 -29.23 26.96
N ALA A 753 -19.17 -28.74 25.72
CA ALA A 753 -18.86 -27.37 25.35
C ALA A 753 -20.01 -26.74 24.54
N THR A 754 -20.24 -25.44 24.76
CA THR A 754 -21.29 -24.64 24.10
C THR A 754 -20.73 -23.28 23.71
N ALA A 755 -21.30 -22.62 22.70
CA ALA A 755 -20.86 -21.30 22.24
C ALA A 755 -22.06 -20.45 21.77
N ASP A 756 -21.83 -19.16 21.55
CA ASP A 756 -22.82 -18.24 20.98
C ASP A 756 -23.19 -18.59 19.53
N HIS A 757 -22.20 -18.93 18.72
CA HIS A 757 -22.36 -19.20 17.30
C HIS A 757 -21.44 -20.33 16.80
N ALA A 758 -21.79 -20.87 15.64
CA ALA A 758 -20.99 -21.81 14.86
C ALA A 758 -21.00 -21.37 13.38
N CYS A 759 -19.84 -21.30 12.72
CA CYS A 759 -19.74 -20.94 11.30
C CYS A 759 -20.38 -22.00 10.37
N GLY A 760 -20.43 -23.25 10.83
CA GLY A 760 -21.11 -24.35 10.14
C GLY A 760 -21.28 -25.57 11.04
N ASP A 761 -22.03 -26.57 10.55
CA ASP A 761 -22.43 -27.76 11.33
C ASP A 761 -21.24 -28.61 11.85
N LYS A 762 -20.06 -28.44 11.25
CA LYS A 762 -18.83 -29.16 11.61
C LYS A 762 -17.82 -28.30 12.35
N GLU A 763 -18.16 -27.08 12.75
CA GLU A 763 -17.24 -26.12 13.38
C GLU A 763 -17.77 -25.63 14.75
N GLY A 764 -18.41 -26.53 15.49
CA GLY A 764 -19.04 -26.23 16.78
C GLY A 764 -18.08 -26.29 17.97
N ALA A 765 -18.56 -25.79 19.11
CA ALA A 765 -17.84 -25.75 20.39
C ALA A 765 -17.16 -27.08 20.81
N PRO A 766 -17.74 -28.28 20.61
CA PRO A 766 -17.11 -29.54 21.01
C PRO A 766 -15.77 -29.84 20.33
N ASN A 767 -15.53 -29.28 19.13
CA ASN A 767 -14.27 -29.47 18.43
C ASN A 767 -13.11 -28.74 19.09
N ALA A 768 -13.38 -27.69 19.87
CA ALA A 768 -12.33 -26.96 20.59
C ALA A 768 -11.88 -27.70 21.87
N VAL A 769 -12.38 -28.90 22.15
CA VAL A 769 -12.02 -29.68 23.35
C VAL A 769 -11.83 -31.17 23.03
N ASP A 770 -11.60 -31.52 21.76
CA ASP A 770 -11.53 -32.91 21.29
C ASP A 770 -10.10 -33.48 21.23
N GLY A 771 -9.08 -32.65 21.50
CA GLY A 771 -7.67 -32.99 21.45
C GLY A 771 -7.06 -32.95 20.05
N LYS A 772 -7.72 -32.34 19.05
CA LYS A 772 -7.28 -32.34 17.65
C LYS A 772 -7.12 -30.93 17.09
N VAL A 773 -5.98 -30.70 16.44
CA VAL A 773 -5.75 -29.49 15.63
C VAL A 773 -5.74 -29.76 14.13
N THR A 774 -5.92 -31.01 13.71
CA THR A 774 -5.92 -31.42 12.30
C THR A 774 -7.33 -31.47 11.72
N ASP A 775 -7.44 -31.70 10.41
CA ASP A 775 -8.70 -31.95 9.70
C ASP A 775 -9.75 -30.84 9.86
N ASN A 776 -9.30 -29.62 10.14
CA ASN A 776 -10.15 -28.47 10.40
C ASN A 776 -11.11 -28.66 11.60
N SER A 777 -10.72 -29.49 12.60
CA SER A 777 -11.47 -29.60 13.86
C SER A 777 -11.28 -28.33 14.68
N LYS A 778 -12.26 -27.42 14.59
CA LYS A 778 -12.24 -26.15 15.33
C LYS A 778 -13.63 -25.70 15.74
N TRP A 779 -13.69 -24.85 16.76
CA TRP A 779 -14.83 -23.96 16.95
C TRP A 779 -14.62 -22.69 16.12
N CYS A 780 -15.63 -22.31 15.34
CA CYS A 780 -15.65 -21.06 14.58
C CYS A 780 -16.91 -20.25 14.88
N ALA A 781 -16.79 -18.94 15.06
CA ALA A 781 -17.94 -18.04 15.23
C ALA A 781 -17.82 -16.78 14.36
N LEU A 782 -18.96 -16.31 13.83
CA LEU A 782 -19.11 -15.11 13.01
C LEU A 782 -20.25 -14.24 13.57
N GLY A 783 -20.21 -12.93 13.31
CA GLY A 783 -21.26 -12.00 13.68
C GLY A 783 -20.76 -10.85 14.54
N ASN A 784 -21.64 -10.34 15.42
CA ASN A 784 -21.29 -9.24 16.32
C ASN A 784 -20.42 -9.75 17.47
N LEU A 785 -19.34 -9.03 17.74
CA LEU A 785 -18.46 -9.28 18.87
C LEU A 785 -19.13 -8.88 20.20
N PRO A 786 -18.73 -9.50 21.33
CA PRO A 786 -17.75 -10.58 21.43
C PRO A 786 -18.34 -11.97 21.19
N HIS A 787 -17.51 -12.92 20.74
CA HIS A 787 -17.86 -14.35 20.69
C HIS A 787 -17.47 -15.07 21.98
N TRP A 788 -18.15 -16.15 22.34
CA TRP A 788 -17.83 -16.91 23.54
C TRP A 788 -17.97 -18.43 23.37
N LEU A 789 -17.07 -19.15 24.04
CA LEU A 789 -17.04 -20.61 24.17
C LEU A 789 -17.02 -20.97 25.65
N GLN A 790 -17.90 -21.86 26.09
CA GLN A 790 -18.04 -22.30 27.48
C GLN A 790 -17.91 -23.82 27.60
N ILE A 791 -17.19 -24.28 28.62
CA ILE A 791 -16.95 -25.69 28.94
C ILE A 791 -17.50 -26.01 30.34
N ASP A 792 -18.23 -27.11 30.49
CA ASP A 792 -18.59 -27.71 31.78
C ASP A 792 -17.64 -28.86 32.09
N LEU A 793 -16.77 -28.70 33.09
CA LEU A 793 -15.80 -29.73 33.49
C LEU A 793 -16.48 -30.94 34.17
N GLY A 794 -17.74 -30.81 34.56
CA GLY A 794 -18.59 -31.83 35.17
C GLY A 794 -18.56 -31.85 36.71
N ALA A 795 -17.50 -31.31 37.32
CA ALA A 795 -17.35 -31.14 38.75
C ALA A 795 -16.47 -29.91 39.06
N GLU A 796 -16.41 -29.50 40.32
CA GLU A 796 -15.44 -28.49 40.77
C GLU A 796 -14.03 -29.08 40.74
N HIS A 797 -13.09 -28.35 40.14
CA HIS A 797 -11.68 -28.68 40.02
C HIS A 797 -10.80 -27.52 40.46
N GLN A 798 -9.54 -27.80 40.79
CA GLN A 798 -8.53 -26.76 41.02
C GLN A 798 -7.74 -26.52 39.74
N ILE A 799 -7.99 -25.40 39.08
CA ILE A 799 -7.44 -25.04 37.77
C ILE A 799 -6.19 -24.18 37.96
N SER A 800 -5.12 -24.51 37.25
CA SER A 800 -3.84 -23.81 37.31
C SER A 800 -3.40 -23.20 35.97
N THR A 801 -3.88 -23.71 34.84
CA THR A 801 -3.37 -23.29 33.52
C THR A 801 -4.40 -23.47 32.42
N PHE A 802 -4.39 -22.54 31.47
CA PHE A 802 -5.13 -22.64 30.22
C PHE A 802 -4.16 -22.70 29.04
N ILE A 803 -4.48 -23.50 28.03
CA ILE A 803 -3.77 -23.49 26.74
C ILE A 803 -4.79 -23.29 25.64
N ILE A 804 -4.55 -22.34 24.74
CA ILE A 804 -5.38 -22.12 23.55
C ILE A 804 -4.54 -22.35 22.32
N LYS A 805 -5.01 -23.24 21.43
CA LYS A 805 -4.46 -23.42 20.08
C LYS A 805 -5.31 -22.63 19.10
N HIS A 806 -4.74 -21.54 18.61
CA HIS A 806 -5.36 -20.58 17.70
C HIS A 806 -5.35 -21.11 16.25
N ALA A 807 -5.92 -20.33 15.33
CA ALA A 807 -6.03 -20.64 13.90
C ALA A 807 -4.76 -21.25 13.27
N GLN A 808 -3.59 -20.64 13.52
CA GLN A 808 -2.32 -21.09 12.96
C GLN A 808 -1.90 -22.50 13.42
N SER A 809 -2.30 -22.92 14.62
CA SER A 809 -2.02 -24.28 15.10
C SER A 809 -2.72 -25.35 14.26
N GLY A 810 -3.81 -25.00 13.59
CA GLY A 810 -4.49 -25.85 12.62
C GLY A 810 -4.06 -25.65 11.17
N GLY A 811 -2.99 -24.88 10.93
CA GLY A 811 -2.44 -24.62 9.59
C GLY A 811 -3.02 -23.39 8.88
N GLU A 812 -3.85 -22.57 9.55
CA GLU A 812 -4.37 -21.33 8.97
C GLU A 812 -3.34 -20.20 9.02
N TRP A 813 -3.62 -19.10 8.29
CA TRP A 813 -2.74 -17.93 8.27
C TRP A 813 -2.62 -17.30 9.66
N SER A 814 -1.41 -16.90 10.07
CA SER A 814 -1.13 -16.34 11.40
C SER A 814 -1.91 -15.05 11.70
N GLY A 815 -2.36 -14.32 10.68
CA GLY A 815 -3.24 -13.16 10.84
C GLY A 815 -4.61 -13.49 11.43
N PHE A 816 -5.03 -14.77 11.42
CA PHE A 816 -6.28 -15.25 12.04
C PHE A 816 -6.12 -15.73 13.49
N ASN A 817 -4.93 -15.64 14.08
CA ASN A 817 -4.77 -15.92 15.50
C ASN A 817 -5.56 -14.90 16.32
N THR A 818 -6.26 -15.38 17.37
CA THR A 818 -7.04 -14.52 18.27
C THR A 818 -6.12 -13.51 18.92
N SER A 819 -6.43 -12.23 18.74
CA SER A 819 -5.62 -11.13 19.23
C SER A 819 -5.94 -10.78 20.68
N ASP A 820 -7.23 -10.57 20.96
CA ASP A 820 -7.68 -10.15 22.29
C ASP A 820 -8.72 -11.12 22.83
N TYR A 821 -8.48 -11.65 24.03
CA TYR A 821 -9.39 -12.58 24.68
C TYR A 821 -9.37 -12.48 26.22
N THR A 822 -10.44 -12.98 26.84
CA THR A 822 -10.59 -13.09 28.29
C THR A 822 -11.02 -14.50 28.63
N ILE A 823 -10.46 -15.09 29.70
CA ILE A 823 -10.93 -16.36 30.26
C ILE A 823 -11.57 -16.09 31.61
N GLN A 824 -12.78 -16.62 31.77
CA GLN A 824 -13.56 -16.55 32.98
C GLN A 824 -13.79 -17.94 33.57
N VAL A 825 -13.96 -17.99 34.88
CA VAL A 825 -14.31 -19.22 35.60
C VAL A 825 -15.53 -19.03 36.48
N SER A 826 -16.27 -20.12 36.72
CA SER A 826 -17.47 -20.12 37.55
C SER A 826 -17.69 -21.48 38.24
N ASN A 827 -18.37 -21.46 39.39
CA ASN A 827 -18.85 -22.69 40.05
C ASN A 827 -20.31 -23.02 39.72
N ASP A 828 -21.10 -22.04 39.28
CA ASP A 828 -22.55 -22.20 39.03
C ASP A 828 -22.96 -21.98 37.57
N GLY A 829 -22.03 -21.51 36.73
CA GLY A 829 -22.25 -21.23 35.30
C GLY A 829 -22.94 -19.89 35.02
N THR A 830 -23.21 -19.10 36.07
CA THR A 830 -23.94 -17.82 36.00
C THR A 830 -23.13 -16.64 36.55
N ASN A 831 -22.39 -16.84 37.64
CA ASN A 831 -21.50 -15.84 38.23
C ASN A 831 -20.06 -16.11 37.77
N TRP A 832 -19.50 -15.17 37.02
CA TRP A 832 -18.21 -15.34 36.33
C TRP A 832 -17.15 -14.42 36.92
N THR A 833 -15.93 -14.94 37.02
CA THR A 833 -14.73 -14.20 37.46
C THR A 833 -13.67 -14.28 36.39
N ASP A 834 -13.15 -13.13 35.94
CA ASP A 834 -12.02 -13.04 35.01
C ASP A 834 -10.74 -13.54 35.69
N VAL A 835 -10.02 -14.44 35.02
CA VAL A 835 -8.74 -14.99 35.50
C VAL A 835 -7.60 -14.81 34.51
N VAL A 836 -7.91 -14.53 33.24
CA VAL A 836 -6.93 -14.20 32.18
C VAL A 836 -7.50 -13.07 31.33
N ASN A 837 -6.66 -12.09 31.02
CA ASN A 837 -6.97 -11.03 30.06
C ASN A 837 -5.73 -10.82 29.17
N VAL A 838 -5.89 -11.04 27.87
CA VAL A 838 -4.82 -10.96 26.89
C VAL A 838 -5.23 -10.02 25.78
N GLN A 839 -4.30 -9.15 25.39
CA GLN A 839 -4.43 -8.23 24.26
C GLN A 839 -3.23 -8.38 23.33
N GLY A 840 -3.45 -8.26 22.02
CA GLY A 840 -2.39 -8.27 21.02
C GLY A 840 -1.66 -9.61 20.88
N ASN A 841 -2.26 -10.74 21.27
CA ASN A 841 -1.67 -12.05 21.02
C ASN A 841 -1.51 -12.27 19.51
N SER A 842 -0.37 -12.81 19.09
CA SER A 842 -0.11 -13.20 17.70
C SER A 842 0.41 -14.63 17.59
N ALA A 843 0.59 -15.34 18.71
CA ALA A 843 1.11 -16.68 18.73
C ALA A 843 0.06 -17.71 18.29
N ALA A 844 0.52 -18.79 17.65
CA ALA A 844 -0.31 -19.94 17.28
C ALA A 844 -0.86 -20.68 18.52
N GLU A 845 -0.13 -20.62 19.63
CA GLU A 845 -0.48 -21.21 20.91
C GLU A 845 -0.23 -20.18 22.02
N SER A 846 -1.17 -20.04 22.95
CA SER A 846 -1.00 -19.25 24.16
C SER A 846 -1.19 -20.12 25.40
N THR A 847 -0.31 -19.90 26.39
CA THR A 847 -0.31 -20.62 27.67
C THR A 847 -0.40 -19.60 28.81
N ASP A 848 -1.46 -19.72 29.60
CA ASP A 848 -1.80 -18.78 30.66
C ASP A 848 -1.85 -19.53 32.00
N ALA A 849 -0.74 -19.48 32.75
CA ALA A 849 -0.68 -20.00 34.12
C ALA A 849 -1.32 -19.00 35.09
N ILE A 850 -2.28 -19.46 35.89
CA ILE A 850 -3.05 -18.64 36.84
C ILE A 850 -2.79 -19.11 38.27
N ALA A 851 -3.01 -18.23 39.25
CA ALA A 851 -3.14 -18.68 40.63
C ALA A 851 -4.17 -19.82 40.72
N LEU A 852 -3.98 -20.79 41.62
CA LEU A 852 -4.85 -21.97 41.69
C LEU A 852 -6.28 -21.55 42.07
N VAL A 853 -7.25 -21.77 41.16
CA VAL A 853 -8.65 -21.37 41.35
C VAL A 853 -9.58 -22.57 41.29
N LYS A 854 -10.58 -22.59 42.17
CA LYS A 854 -11.66 -23.58 42.17
C LYS A 854 -12.77 -23.18 41.20
N ALA A 855 -13.06 -24.04 40.24
CA ALA A 855 -14.14 -23.83 39.28
C ALA A 855 -14.66 -25.13 38.67
N ARG A 856 -15.92 -25.10 38.23
CA ARG A 856 -16.54 -26.16 37.40
C ARG A 856 -16.69 -25.74 35.94
N TYR A 857 -16.96 -24.47 35.69
CA TYR A 857 -17.19 -23.94 34.36
C TYR A 857 -16.08 -22.98 33.97
N VAL A 858 -15.69 -23.03 32.70
CA VAL A 858 -14.69 -22.15 32.09
C VAL A 858 -15.31 -21.52 30.85
N LYS A 859 -15.04 -20.23 30.62
CA LYS A 859 -15.54 -19.51 29.44
C LYS A 859 -14.42 -18.68 28.81
N LEU A 860 -14.19 -18.89 27.52
CA LEU A 860 -13.36 -18.05 26.67
C LEU A 860 -14.25 -17.00 26.00
N ILE A 861 -13.84 -15.74 26.05
CA ILE A 861 -14.47 -14.61 25.37
C ILE A 861 -13.46 -14.02 24.41
N THR A 862 -13.75 -14.03 23.11
CA THR A 862 -12.89 -13.40 22.09
C THR A 862 -13.39 -11.99 21.81
N LEU A 863 -12.57 -10.99 22.17
CA LEU A 863 -12.88 -9.57 21.99
C LEU A 863 -12.40 -9.06 20.63
N LYS A 864 -11.25 -9.53 20.18
CA LYS A 864 -10.68 -9.27 18.85
C LYS A 864 -10.17 -10.58 18.25
N PRO A 865 -10.98 -11.24 17.39
CA PRO A 865 -10.68 -12.60 16.96
C PRO A 865 -9.52 -12.76 15.97
N THR A 866 -9.02 -11.69 15.38
CA THR A 866 -7.91 -11.73 14.42
C THR A 866 -6.95 -10.54 14.60
N GLN A 867 -5.82 -10.55 13.89
CA GLN A 867 -4.89 -9.41 13.89
C GLN A 867 -5.43 -8.19 13.13
N GLY A 868 -6.35 -8.41 12.18
CA GLY A 868 -6.90 -7.41 11.27
C GLY A 868 -8.36 -7.05 11.55
N ALA A 869 -9.10 -6.73 10.49
CA ALA A 869 -10.53 -6.36 10.56
C ALA A 869 -11.49 -7.57 10.50
N ASP A 870 -10.98 -8.78 10.25
CA ASP A 870 -11.79 -10.00 10.27
C ASP A 870 -12.30 -10.27 11.70
N THR A 871 -13.59 -10.56 11.83
CA THR A 871 -14.28 -10.78 13.12
C THR A 871 -14.55 -12.25 13.42
N ALA A 872 -14.07 -13.17 12.58
CA ALA A 872 -14.29 -14.60 12.80
C ALA A 872 -13.37 -15.17 13.91
N ALA A 873 -13.96 -15.74 14.96
CA ALA A 873 -13.22 -16.53 15.96
C ALA A 873 -12.92 -17.92 15.43
N ARG A 874 -11.69 -18.41 15.68
CA ARG A 874 -11.20 -19.73 15.24
C ARG A 874 -10.32 -20.33 16.32
N ILE A 875 -10.88 -21.27 17.09
CA ILE A 875 -10.17 -21.94 18.19
C ILE A 875 -10.13 -23.44 17.90
N TYR A 876 -8.93 -23.96 17.68
CA TYR A 876 -8.71 -25.38 17.41
C TYR A 876 -8.72 -26.19 18.69
N GLU A 877 -8.17 -25.67 19.78
CA GLU A 877 -8.21 -26.35 21.08
C GLU A 877 -8.23 -25.32 22.22
N PHE A 878 -9.00 -25.60 23.27
CA PHE A 878 -9.05 -24.87 24.52
C PHE A 878 -8.90 -25.84 25.69
N GLU A 879 -7.66 -26.02 26.12
CA GLU A 879 -7.27 -26.94 27.18
C GLU A 879 -7.34 -26.27 28.55
N VAL A 880 -7.82 -27.01 29.56
CA VAL A 880 -7.94 -26.54 30.95
C VAL A 880 -7.17 -27.50 31.84
N TYR A 881 -6.03 -27.10 32.39
CA TYR A 881 -5.20 -27.95 33.25
C TYR A 881 -5.44 -27.69 34.73
N GLY A 882 -5.62 -28.77 35.48
CA GLY A 882 -5.86 -28.72 36.92
C GLY A 882 -5.88 -30.10 37.58
N LEU A 883 -6.18 -30.12 38.87
CA LEU A 883 -6.31 -31.31 39.73
C LEU A 883 -7.74 -31.86 39.76
#